data_AF-A0A8C2DFE9-F1
#
_entry.id   AF-A0A8C2DFE9-F1
#
_cell.length_a   1.000
_cell.length_b   1.000
_cell.length_c   1.000
_cell.angle_alpha   90.00
_cell.angle_beta   90.00
_cell.angle_gamma   90.00
#
_symmetry.space_group_name_H-M   'P 1'
#
loop_
_entity.id
_entity.type
_entity.pdbx_description
1 polymer ?
#
loop_
_entity_poly.entity_id
_entity_poly.type
_entity_poly.pdbx_seq_one_letter_code
_entity_poly.pdbx_strand_id
1 'polypeptide(L)'
;MASTWRPVSLALFSFIFLQISSSYEQLSALVEGSSDDAPSKDIRIQQNEVDADGSVFVAEVRLRRALQPYAWQLHAPPRRKLLQSPGMLLYSPLSVSYNGKTCILFRARKLAIRYRNHSLVDLTERTFSPDASVDTKGSFCSKDKAILNLRFGDVEDLRGLSIRLQMSNTFYESAGQNWFNLDNVYIHYNWTHEAAFNATDVYAPSTNSYHCQHVSSLQKYDTLLVPSANTDHAASWHITFTDFQIQAFNVQSSKFAAASDCATFFTPAILMGLITSLILLLVLAYALHMVVHLKHIDRYEENKTTVYFPRSTEAEKPEISLRVNETRVPEDTVNARAWLDGAVLHIGDSKYKVELNPPTLTVCELPASLMAGFPVCPKLEMEFGDLSHSKFNWFKESSPKAHARGDQDCWTEAGRERVFTPSNQDIGLRVMLRCTPGDGSRFGEPKELVSPGVVEAGPGTCSFDNRHMFTQKVTDESSLRVVSYNILADVYAQTDLSKTVLYPYCAPYALELDYRQNLLKKELSGYHADLVCLQEVDKGTFVGSLSPALDAFGLEGVFRIKERQHEGLATYFRRSKLKLLQQYDIMLSEALMTDPLHRELMEKVSANPSLKEKISSRSTMLQVTVLQSLCDPSRILCVGNTHLYWHPKGGNVRLVQIAVALKHMKQVVTEKHPGAGLIFSGDFNSTPSSGLFQLMCEGSVSENHDDWASNGPEEQIQVGLMNSFQLASACGVPAFTNYVGGFQGCLDYIFVEPHVLQVEQVIPLPSLQEVTTCVALPSVSHPSDHIALVCDLKWK
;
A
#
# COMPACT_ATOMS: atom_id res chain seq x y z
N MET A 1 11.15 43.35 -3.82
CA MET A 1 9.73 43.74 -3.87
C MET A 1 8.88 42.49 -3.69
N ALA A 2 8.45 42.21 -2.46
CA ALA A 2 7.40 41.25 -2.11
C ALA A 2 7.18 41.34 -0.59
N SER A 3 6.50 42.40 -0.15
CA SER A 3 6.09 42.61 1.24
C SER A 3 4.67 43.14 1.25
N THR A 4 3.70 42.23 1.28
CA THR A 4 2.31 42.39 1.77
C THR A 4 1.64 41.03 1.58
N TRP A 5 0.58 40.74 2.35
CA TRP A 5 -0.16 39.47 2.42
C TRP A 5 0.33 38.43 3.45
N ARG A 6 0.20 38.72 4.76
CA ARG A 6 0.20 37.67 5.81
C ARG A 6 -0.71 37.84 7.05
N PRO A 7 -1.63 38.84 7.18
CA PRO A 7 -2.66 38.74 8.23
C PRO A 7 -4.07 39.00 7.70
N VAL A 8 -4.67 38.03 6.98
CA VAL A 8 -6.13 38.04 6.67
C VAL A 8 -6.77 36.65 6.83
N SER A 9 -5.98 35.57 6.86
CA SER A 9 -6.52 34.20 6.80
C SER A 9 -7.13 33.64 8.09
N LEU A 10 -6.96 34.29 9.25
CA LEU A 10 -7.42 33.76 10.55
C LEU A 10 -8.78 34.30 11.02
N ALA A 11 -9.27 35.41 10.48
CA ALA A 11 -10.56 35.99 10.87
C ALA A 11 -11.75 35.46 10.03
N LEU A 12 -11.51 34.96 8.81
CA LEU A 12 -12.54 34.44 7.90
C LEU A 12 -13.04 33.03 8.26
N PHE A 13 -12.23 32.23 8.95
CA PHE A 13 -12.59 30.85 9.27
C PHE A 13 -13.60 30.70 10.43
N SER A 14 -13.73 31.69 11.31
CA SER A 14 -14.61 31.59 12.48
C SER A 14 -16.08 31.96 12.20
N PHE A 15 -16.37 32.66 11.10
CA PHE A 15 -17.73 33.11 10.76
C PHE A 15 -18.51 32.13 9.88
N ILE A 16 -17.82 31.25 9.14
CA ILE A 16 -18.46 30.29 8.21
C ILE A 16 -19.04 29.08 8.94
N PHE A 17 -18.44 28.67 10.07
CA PHE A 17 -18.87 27.47 10.80
C PHE A 17 -20.16 27.63 11.63
N LEU A 18 -20.54 28.87 12.01
CA LEU A 18 -21.72 29.11 12.84
C LEU A 18 -23.04 29.26 12.05
N GLN A 19 -23.00 29.39 10.72
CA GLN A 19 -24.20 29.51 9.87
C GLN A 19 -24.64 28.19 9.23
N ILE A 20 -23.75 27.19 9.13
CA ILE A 20 -24.03 25.91 8.44
C ILE A 20 -24.75 24.90 9.37
N SER A 21 -24.72 25.10 10.69
CA SER A 21 -25.39 24.22 11.65
C SER A 21 -26.93 24.38 11.71
N SER A 22 -27.49 25.46 11.17
CA SER A 22 -28.93 25.76 11.30
C SER A 22 -29.79 25.21 10.15
N SER A 23 -29.18 24.91 9.00
CA SER A 23 -29.89 24.49 7.78
C SER A 23 -29.94 22.97 7.55
N TYR A 24 -29.25 22.18 8.38
CA TYR A 24 -29.16 20.71 8.20
C TYR A 24 -30.38 19.96 8.76
N GLU A 25 -31.09 20.51 9.76
CA GLU A 25 -32.28 19.86 10.34
C GLU A 25 -33.56 19.97 9.48
N GLN A 26 -33.59 20.81 8.44
CA GLN A 26 -34.77 20.95 7.57
C GLN A 26 -34.67 20.20 6.22
N LEU A 27 -33.53 19.56 5.92
CA LEU A 27 -33.29 18.88 4.64
C LEU A 27 -33.30 17.33 4.72
N SER A 28 -33.40 16.74 5.91
CA SER A 28 -33.42 15.28 6.09
C SER A 28 -34.78 14.62 5.82
N ALA A 29 -35.83 15.38 5.49
CA ALA A 29 -37.19 14.87 5.30
C ALA A 29 -37.63 14.69 3.83
N LEU A 30 -36.72 14.76 2.85
CA LEU A 30 -37.08 14.75 1.41
C LEU A 30 -36.22 13.82 0.53
N VAL A 31 -35.40 12.95 1.12
CA VAL A 31 -34.58 11.96 0.38
C VAL A 31 -34.92 10.55 0.85
N GLU A 32 -36.18 10.16 0.65
CA GLU A 32 -36.57 8.76 0.51
C GLU A 32 -37.28 8.63 -0.84
N GLY A 33 -36.62 8.02 -1.82
CA GLY A 33 -37.23 7.74 -3.11
C GLY A 33 -36.23 7.49 -4.24
N SER A 34 -36.09 6.22 -4.61
CA SER A 34 -35.59 5.70 -5.90
C SER A 34 -34.07 5.74 -6.14
N SER A 35 -33.40 4.69 -5.68
CA SER A 35 -32.11 4.22 -6.22
C SER A 35 -32.33 3.43 -7.51
N ASP A 36 -31.74 3.85 -8.62
CA ASP A 36 -31.44 3.00 -9.78
C ASP A 36 -30.13 3.51 -10.40
N ASP A 37 -29.00 2.94 -9.96
CA ASP A 37 -27.68 3.15 -10.57
C ASP A 37 -27.50 2.15 -11.72
N ALA A 38 -27.34 2.67 -12.95
CA ALA A 38 -26.91 1.89 -14.12
C ALA A 38 -25.56 2.46 -14.63
N PRO A 39 -24.61 1.60 -15.05
CA PRO A 39 -23.29 2.05 -15.51
C PRO A 39 -23.41 2.84 -16.83
N SER A 40 -22.68 3.96 -16.93
CA SER A 40 -22.61 4.77 -18.14
C SER A 40 -21.95 4.00 -19.28
N LYS A 41 -22.66 3.83 -20.40
CA LYS A 41 -22.10 3.33 -21.66
C LYS A 41 -21.41 4.49 -22.38
N ASP A 42 -20.08 4.44 -22.50
CA ASP A 42 -19.31 5.40 -23.28
C ASP A 42 -19.35 5.04 -24.77
N ILE A 43 -19.56 6.05 -25.62
CA ILE A 43 -19.93 5.92 -27.03
C ILE A 43 -18.88 6.57 -27.93
N ARG A 44 -18.48 5.88 -29.00
CA ARG A 44 -17.64 6.43 -30.07
C ARG A 44 -18.47 6.68 -31.34
N ILE A 45 -18.22 7.80 -32.01
CA ILE A 45 -18.90 8.23 -33.25
C ILE A 45 -17.87 8.28 -34.39
N GLN A 46 -18.11 7.55 -35.50
CA GLN A 46 -17.28 7.58 -36.72
C GLN A 46 -18.09 8.02 -37.95
N GLN A 47 -17.43 8.70 -38.91
CA GLN A 47 -18.00 9.19 -40.17
C GLN A 47 -17.52 8.30 -41.34
N ASN A 48 -18.44 7.84 -42.20
CA ASN A 48 -18.11 7.08 -43.41
C ASN A 48 -18.16 8.00 -44.65
N GLU A 49 -17.06 8.10 -45.39
CA GLU A 49 -17.05 8.61 -46.78
C GLU A 49 -16.62 7.48 -47.73
N VAL A 50 -17.31 7.37 -48.87
CA VAL A 50 -16.96 6.47 -49.97
C VAL A 50 -16.91 7.34 -51.23
N ASP A 51 -15.74 7.37 -51.90
CA ASP A 51 -15.61 8.00 -53.21
C ASP A 51 -15.17 7.01 -54.29
N ALA A 52 -15.62 7.30 -55.52
CA ALA A 52 -15.52 6.46 -56.70
C ALA A 52 -14.17 6.60 -57.43
N ASP A 53 -13.09 6.14 -56.81
CA ASP A 53 -11.95 5.55 -57.52
C ASP A 53 -11.10 4.78 -56.48
N GLY A 54 -10.82 3.51 -56.74
CA GLY A 54 -10.40 2.51 -55.74
C GLY A 54 -9.04 2.75 -55.05
N SER A 55 -8.94 3.79 -54.22
CA SER A 55 -7.81 4.04 -53.32
C SER A 55 -8.32 4.45 -51.93
N VAL A 56 -7.96 3.65 -50.92
CA VAL A 56 -8.32 3.90 -49.52
C VAL A 56 -7.35 4.93 -48.94
N PHE A 57 -7.82 6.16 -48.71
CA PHE A 57 -7.14 7.13 -47.84
C PHE A 57 -7.84 7.15 -46.48
N VAL A 58 -7.15 6.73 -45.43
CA VAL A 58 -7.57 6.93 -44.05
C VAL A 58 -7.14 8.34 -43.63
N ALA A 59 -8.07 9.28 -43.62
CA ALA A 59 -7.86 10.60 -43.01
C ALA A 59 -8.24 10.54 -41.52
N GLU A 60 -7.28 10.18 -40.67
CA GLU A 60 -7.39 10.43 -39.23
C GLU A 60 -7.33 11.94 -38.96
N VAL A 61 -8.47 12.55 -38.63
CA VAL A 61 -8.47 13.89 -38.02
C VAL A 61 -8.17 13.76 -36.53
N ARG A 62 -6.87 13.71 -36.21
CA ARG A 62 -6.36 13.95 -34.85
C ARG A 62 -6.45 15.43 -34.53
N LEU A 63 -7.34 15.79 -33.60
CA LEU A 63 -7.27 17.06 -32.88
C LEU A 63 -6.11 17.01 -31.87
N ARG A 64 -4.87 17.24 -32.33
CA ARG A 64 -3.75 17.67 -31.47
C ARG A 64 -2.74 18.52 -32.24
N ARG A 65 -2.59 19.78 -31.80
CA ARG A 65 -1.32 20.50 -31.55
C ARG A 65 -1.71 21.82 -30.86
N ALA A 66 -1.04 22.31 -29.82
CA ALA A 66 0.33 22.09 -29.40
C ALA A 66 0.47 22.32 -27.89
N LEU A 67 1.11 21.38 -27.20
CA LEU A 67 2.16 21.64 -26.21
C LEU A 67 3.09 20.42 -26.25
N GLN A 68 4.29 20.60 -26.80
CA GLN A 68 5.40 19.66 -26.61
C GLN A 68 5.93 19.82 -25.17
N PRO A 69 6.32 18.72 -24.53
CA PRO A 69 7.60 18.70 -23.85
C PRO A 69 8.54 17.70 -24.51
N TYR A 70 9.80 18.11 -24.56
CA TYR A 70 10.95 17.29 -24.91
C TYR A 70 11.04 16.01 -24.06
N ALA A 71 11.71 15.02 -24.61
CA ALA A 71 12.03 13.76 -23.96
C ALA A 71 13.03 13.97 -22.81
N TRP A 72 12.75 13.36 -21.66
CA TRP A 72 13.76 12.96 -20.68
C TRP A 72 13.60 11.48 -20.38
N GLN A 73 14.62 10.69 -20.72
CA GLN A 73 14.83 9.36 -20.16
C GLN A 73 15.03 9.51 -18.65
N LEU A 74 14.05 9.11 -17.85
CA LEU A 74 14.23 8.93 -16.40
C LEU A 74 14.47 7.45 -16.11
N HIS A 75 15.73 7.10 -15.86
CA HIS A 75 16.05 6.01 -14.94
C HIS A 75 15.46 6.36 -13.57
N ALA A 76 14.67 5.45 -13.00
CA ALA A 76 14.07 5.62 -11.68
C ALA A 76 15.16 5.69 -10.58
N PRO A 77 15.22 6.76 -9.76
CA PRO A 77 15.83 6.68 -8.44
C PRO A 77 14.78 6.30 -7.38
N PRO A 78 15.19 5.69 -6.26
CA PRO A 78 14.28 5.17 -5.24
C PRO A 78 13.61 6.32 -4.47
N ARG A 79 12.27 6.29 -4.35
CA ARG A 79 11.52 7.32 -3.58
C ARG A 79 11.48 6.97 -2.09
N ARG A 80 11.97 7.92 -1.30
CA ARG A 80 12.19 7.91 0.15
C ARG A 80 10.89 7.86 0.95
N LYS A 81 10.93 7.04 2.01
CA LYS A 81 10.03 6.98 3.17
C LYS A 81 10.21 8.24 4.04
N LEU A 82 9.11 8.78 4.55
CA LEU A 82 9.10 9.65 5.74
C LEU A 82 8.88 8.73 6.95
N LEU A 83 9.97 8.31 7.58
CA LEU A 83 9.98 7.54 8.82
C LEU A 83 11.20 7.99 9.61
N GLN A 84 10.99 8.88 10.57
CA GLN A 84 11.84 8.91 11.75
C GLN A 84 11.63 7.56 12.44
N SER A 85 12.61 6.66 12.31
CA SER A 85 12.66 5.41 13.06
C SER A 85 13.93 5.41 13.92
N PRO A 86 13.86 5.01 15.20
CA PRO A 86 15.01 4.93 16.08
C PRO A 86 15.81 3.67 15.72
N GLY A 87 16.75 3.81 14.79
CA GLY A 87 17.73 2.78 14.45
C GLY A 87 18.76 2.60 15.56
N MET A 88 18.99 1.34 15.92
CA MET A 88 20.05 0.85 16.80
C MET A 88 21.39 1.50 16.42
N LEU A 89 21.97 2.27 17.35
CA LEU A 89 23.23 3.01 17.17
C LEU A 89 24.40 2.03 16.97
N LEU A 90 24.82 1.79 15.73
CA LEU A 90 26.07 1.07 15.45
C LEU A 90 27.29 1.90 15.90
N TYR A 91 27.17 3.24 15.86
CA TYR A 91 28.19 4.18 16.34
C TYR A 91 27.58 5.32 17.14
N SER A 92 28.26 5.75 18.20
CA SER A 92 27.92 6.96 18.95
C SER A 92 28.18 8.21 18.09
N PRO A 93 27.39 9.29 18.26
CA PRO A 93 27.69 10.56 17.58
C PRO A 93 29.11 11.06 17.89
N LEU A 94 29.80 11.58 16.88
CA LEU A 94 31.04 12.31 17.08
C LEU A 94 30.73 13.59 17.86
N SER A 95 31.37 13.74 19.02
CA SER A 95 31.19 14.88 19.91
C SER A 95 32.45 15.74 19.89
N VAL A 96 32.29 17.03 19.57
CA VAL A 96 33.39 18.00 19.61
C VAL A 96 33.14 18.99 20.74
N SER A 97 34.12 19.09 21.64
CA SER A 97 34.14 20.05 22.72
C SER A 97 35.09 21.20 22.44
N TYR A 98 34.63 22.43 22.68
CA TYR A 98 35.43 23.65 22.62
C TYR A 98 35.30 24.37 23.97
N ASN A 99 36.42 24.79 24.57
CA ASN A 99 36.46 25.38 25.92
C ASN A 99 35.75 24.52 27.00
N GLY A 100 35.89 23.19 26.93
CA GLY A 100 35.33 22.26 27.92
C GLY A 100 33.82 22.01 27.81
N LYS A 101 33.15 22.51 26.76
CA LYS A 101 31.73 22.25 26.48
C LYS A 101 31.56 21.62 25.11
N THR A 102 30.76 20.57 25.01
CA THR A 102 30.33 20.00 23.73
C THR A 102 29.53 21.04 22.97
N CYS A 103 29.96 21.34 21.75
CA CYS A 103 29.33 22.36 20.91
C CYS A 103 28.94 21.82 19.53
N ILE A 104 29.56 20.76 19.02
CA ILE A 104 29.11 20.08 17.79
C ILE A 104 28.84 18.61 18.09
N LEU A 105 27.68 18.14 17.63
CA LEU A 105 27.36 16.73 17.47
C LEU A 105 27.23 16.43 15.98
N PHE A 106 27.88 15.37 15.54
CA PHE A 106 27.87 14.95 14.15
C PHE A 106 27.73 13.44 14.03
N ARG A 107 26.87 12.99 13.13
CA ARG A 107 26.62 11.57 12.87
C ARG A 107 26.30 11.37 11.38
N ALA A 108 26.77 10.26 10.83
CA ALA A 108 26.33 9.76 9.55
C ALA A 108 26.41 8.23 9.56
N ARG A 109 25.48 7.54 8.87
CA ARG A 109 25.59 6.09 8.62
C ARG A 109 26.72 5.78 7.65
N LYS A 110 27.05 6.69 6.75
CA LYS A 110 28.16 6.55 5.80
C LYS A 110 28.80 7.90 5.47
N LEU A 111 30.13 7.95 5.44
CA LEU A 111 30.94 9.04 4.88
C LEU A 111 31.90 8.46 3.85
N ALA A 112 31.67 8.74 2.57
CA ALA A 112 32.52 8.26 1.50
C ALA A 112 32.93 9.39 0.56
N ILE A 113 34.17 9.30 0.06
CA ILE A 113 34.75 10.23 -0.91
C ILE A 113 35.28 9.49 -2.13
N ARG A 114 35.27 10.14 -3.29
CA ARG A 114 35.89 9.64 -4.52
C ARG A 114 36.59 10.77 -5.24
N TYR A 115 37.86 10.57 -5.58
CA TYR A 115 38.63 11.49 -6.42
C TYR A 115 38.68 10.96 -7.86
N ARG A 116 38.11 11.70 -8.81
CA ARG A 116 38.03 11.33 -10.24
C ARG A 116 37.52 9.88 -10.42
N ASN A 117 38.25 9.06 -11.19
CA ASN A 117 37.94 7.66 -11.45
C ASN A 117 38.63 6.68 -10.49
N HIS A 118 39.17 7.16 -9.35
CA HIS A 118 39.73 6.27 -8.33
C HIS A 118 38.61 5.50 -7.61
N SER A 119 39.01 4.49 -6.84
CA SER A 119 38.13 3.75 -5.92
C SER A 119 37.41 4.70 -4.96
N LEU A 120 36.19 4.32 -4.59
CA LEU A 120 35.45 4.98 -3.53
C LEU A 120 36.14 4.66 -2.19
N VAL A 121 36.55 5.68 -1.45
CA VAL A 121 37.15 5.55 -0.12
C VAL A 121 36.06 5.74 0.93
N ASP A 122 35.84 4.72 1.76
CA ASP A 122 34.90 4.76 2.88
C ASP A 122 35.63 5.18 4.16
N LEU A 123 35.24 6.34 4.72
CA LEU A 123 35.84 6.92 5.92
C LEU A 123 34.97 6.72 7.16
N THR A 124 33.87 5.96 7.06
CA THR A 124 32.87 5.82 8.12
C THR A 124 33.46 5.27 9.42
N GLU A 125 34.15 4.12 9.34
CA GLU A 125 34.82 3.51 10.50
C GLU A 125 35.86 4.46 11.10
N ARG A 126 36.66 5.12 10.27
CA ARG A 126 37.69 6.07 10.73
C ARG A 126 37.10 7.31 11.40
N THR A 127 35.83 7.62 11.13
CA THR A 127 35.14 8.80 11.66
C THR A 127 34.38 8.50 12.95
N PHE A 128 33.74 7.33 13.03
CA PHE A 128 32.77 7.01 14.09
C PHE A 128 33.10 5.76 14.92
N SER A 129 34.15 5.00 14.57
CA SER A 129 34.53 3.79 15.33
C SER A 129 34.99 4.15 16.75
N PRO A 130 34.59 3.38 17.77
CA PRO A 130 35.07 3.57 19.14
C PRO A 130 36.58 3.37 19.30
N ASP A 131 37.19 2.53 18.45
CA ASP A 131 38.58 2.07 18.57
C ASP A 131 39.59 2.99 17.87
N ALA A 132 39.13 3.90 17.01
CA ALA A 132 39.95 4.87 16.30
C ALA A 132 39.13 6.12 15.95
N SER A 133 39.02 7.09 16.88
CA SER A 133 38.34 8.36 16.63
C SER A 133 39.17 9.28 15.74
N VAL A 134 38.56 9.83 14.69
CA VAL A 134 39.16 10.88 13.84
C VAL A 134 39.69 12.06 14.66
N ASP A 135 40.84 12.62 14.28
CA ASP A 135 41.38 13.82 14.95
C ASP A 135 40.53 15.04 14.59
N THR A 136 39.89 15.63 15.61
CA THR A 136 39.03 16.81 15.45
C THR A 136 39.72 18.14 15.75
N LYS A 137 41.06 18.15 15.90
CA LYS A 137 41.83 19.38 16.16
C LYS A 137 41.60 20.43 15.08
N GLY A 138 41.39 21.66 15.53
CA GLY A 138 41.03 22.80 14.67
C GLY A 138 39.52 22.98 14.49
N SER A 139 38.69 22.13 15.09
CA SER A 139 37.27 22.43 15.26
C SER A 139 37.08 23.53 16.30
N PHE A 140 36.15 24.45 16.08
CA PHE A 140 35.83 25.52 17.03
C PHE A 140 34.35 25.89 16.98
N CYS A 141 33.86 26.49 18.05
CA CYS A 141 32.50 27.01 18.12
C CYS A 141 32.47 28.38 18.80
N SER A 142 31.74 29.31 18.21
CA SER A 142 31.37 30.60 18.79
C SER A 142 29.84 30.75 18.76
N LYS A 143 29.31 31.93 19.13
CA LYS A 143 27.87 32.19 19.05
C LYS A 143 27.35 32.21 17.61
N ASP A 144 28.19 32.65 16.68
CA ASP A 144 27.78 32.97 15.31
C ASP A 144 28.41 32.04 14.27
N LYS A 145 29.44 31.28 14.65
CA LYS A 145 30.19 30.41 13.73
C LYS A 145 30.65 29.13 14.41
N ALA A 146 30.58 28.02 13.68
CA ALA A 146 31.11 26.73 14.10
C ALA A 146 31.86 26.06 12.96
N ILE A 147 32.97 25.40 13.26
CA ILE A 147 33.75 24.61 12.31
C ILE A 147 33.96 23.22 12.91
N LEU A 148 33.57 22.20 12.15
CA LEU A 148 33.96 20.81 12.39
C LEU A 148 35.10 20.45 11.44
N ASN A 149 36.24 20.03 11.97
CA ASN A 149 37.39 19.60 11.18
C ASN A 149 37.65 18.12 11.45
N LEU A 150 37.65 17.28 10.41
CA LEU A 150 37.89 15.84 10.49
C LEU A 150 39.24 15.53 9.82
N ARG A 151 40.28 15.25 10.60
CA ARG A 151 41.64 15.00 10.10
C ARG A 151 41.92 13.51 10.02
N PHE A 152 42.12 13.02 8.81
CA PHE A 152 42.35 11.60 8.54
C PHE A 152 43.83 11.26 8.29
N GLY A 153 44.68 12.26 8.06
CA GLY A 153 46.10 12.03 7.75
C GLY A 153 46.26 11.41 6.37
N ASP A 154 47.18 10.47 6.23
CA ASP A 154 47.38 9.77 4.96
C ASP A 154 46.38 8.60 4.83
N VAL A 155 45.55 8.63 3.79
CA VAL A 155 44.52 7.60 3.50
C VAL A 155 44.68 7.14 2.06
N GLU A 156 45.03 5.87 1.88
CA GLU A 156 45.36 5.31 0.56
C GLU A 156 46.40 6.20 -0.16
N ASP A 157 46.09 6.70 -1.36
CA ASP A 157 46.97 7.57 -2.15
C ASP A 157 46.87 9.07 -1.77
N LEU A 158 45.98 9.44 -0.85
CA LEU A 158 45.71 10.83 -0.46
C LEU A 158 46.51 11.19 0.79
N ARG A 159 47.45 12.13 0.67
CA ARG A 159 48.25 12.58 1.82
C ARG A 159 47.58 13.73 2.56
N GLY A 160 47.69 13.78 3.89
CA GLY A 160 47.18 14.89 4.70
C GLY A 160 45.69 15.21 4.49
N LEU A 161 44.86 14.19 4.29
CA LEU A 161 43.43 14.31 4.04
C LEU A 161 42.72 14.90 5.27
N SER A 162 41.91 15.95 5.07
CA SER A 162 40.96 16.43 6.06
C SER A 162 39.69 16.97 5.43
N ILE A 163 38.56 16.79 6.12
CA ILE A 163 37.24 17.29 5.70
C ILE A 163 36.77 18.31 6.72
N ARG A 164 36.45 19.53 6.27
CA ARG A 164 36.03 20.65 7.13
C ARG A 164 34.62 21.08 6.77
N LEU A 165 33.73 21.12 7.76
CA LEU A 165 32.37 21.64 7.64
C LEU A 165 32.29 22.98 8.36
N GLN A 166 31.93 24.05 7.64
CA GLN A 166 31.78 25.38 8.19
C GLN A 166 30.30 25.75 8.29
N MET A 167 29.88 26.18 9.46
CA MET A 167 28.50 26.55 9.77
C MET A 167 28.41 27.96 10.35
N SER A 168 27.36 28.68 9.99
CA SER A 168 27.01 30.00 10.52
C SER A 168 25.71 29.93 11.32
N ASN A 169 25.51 30.87 12.25
CA ASN A 169 24.29 31.01 13.04
C ASN A 169 23.77 32.44 12.91
N THR A 170 22.55 32.58 12.37
CA THR A 170 21.95 33.87 12.02
C THR A 170 20.59 34.03 12.69
N PHE A 171 20.33 35.19 13.30
CA PHE A 171 19.02 35.52 13.86
C PHE A 171 18.08 36.01 12.75
N TYR A 172 16.92 35.36 12.61
CA TYR A 172 15.89 35.77 11.66
C TYR A 172 14.73 36.45 12.39
N GLU A 173 14.62 37.78 12.27
CA GLU A 173 13.57 38.58 12.93
C GLU A 173 12.15 38.08 12.61
N SER A 174 11.90 37.68 11.37
CA SER A 174 10.60 37.17 10.91
C SER A 174 10.17 35.86 11.57
N ALA A 175 11.13 35.06 12.03
CA ALA A 175 10.88 33.79 12.73
C ALA A 175 11.09 33.91 14.24
N GLY A 176 11.59 35.05 14.74
CA GLY A 176 11.87 35.28 16.16
C GLY A 176 12.93 34.36 16.76
N GLN A 177 13.76 33.70 15.94
CA GLN A 177 14.72 32.70 16.41
C GLN A 177 16.00 32.64 15.57
N ASN A 178 17.05 32.07 16.15
CA ASN A 178 18.32 31.77 15.48
C ASN A 178 18.19 30.51 14.62
N TRP A 179 18.81 30.53 13.44
CA TRP A 179 18.94 29.38 12.56
C TRP A 179 20.40 29.18 12.19
N PHE A 180 20.83 27.92 12.18
CA PHE A 180 22.14 27.57 11.69
C PHE A 180 22.08 27.08 10.26
N ASN A 181 23.10 27.40 9.50
CA ASN A 181 23.30 26.96 8.13
C ASN A 181 24.67 26.27 8.02
N LEU A 182 24.75 25.16 7.28
CA LEU A 182 26.01 24.68 6.76
C LEU A 182 26.34 25.54 5.54
N ASP A 183 27.41 26.33 5.62
CA ASP A 183 27.80 27.23 4.54
C ASP A 183 28.63 26.47 3.49
N ASN A 184 29.65 25.74 3.98
CA ASN A 184 30.65 25.12 3.12
C ASN A 184 31.17 23.79 3.67
N VAL A 185 31.55 22.91 2.74
CA VAL A 185 32.32 21.69 3.03
C VAL A 185 33.61 21.73 2.21
N TYR A 186 34.75 21.62 2.87
CA TYR A 186 36.07 21.62 2.25
C TYR A 186 36.72 20.24 2.37
N ILE A 187 37.36 19.77 1.30
CA ILE A 187 38.25 18.62 1.31
C ILE A 187 39.67 19.15 1.10
N HIS A 188 40.51 19.05 2.11
CA HIS A 188 41.93 19.33 1.99
C HIS A 188 42.69 18.02 1.76
N TYR A 189 43.62 18.02 0.83
CA TYR A 189 44.43 16.85 0.47
C TYR A 189 45.78 17.30 -0.09
N ASN A 190 46.74 16.38 -0.07
CA ASN A 190 48.13 16.60 -0.45
C ASN A 190 48.76 17.84 0.22
N TRP A 191 48.37 18.12 1.47
CA TRP A 191 48.80 19.25 2.31
C TRP A 191 48.45 20.66 1.82
N THR A 192 48.42 20.90 0.50
CA THR A 192 48.26 22.23 -0.09
C THR A 192 46.98 22.39 -0.91
N HIS A 193 46.33 21.31 -1.33
CA HIS A 193 45.14 21.40 -2.17
C HIS A 193 43.87 21.46 -1.34
N GLU A 194 42.89 22.20 -1.85
CA GLU A 194 41.56 22.37 -1.27
C GLU A 194 40.53 22.18 -2.38
N ALA A 195 39.42 21.52 -2.05
CA ALA A 195 38.22 21.43 -2.88
C ALA A 195 37.04 21.94 -2.05
N ALA A 196 36.37 22.99 -2.53
CA ALA A 196 35.29 23.64 -1.80
C ALA A 196 33.91 23.36 -2.40
N PHE A 197 32.97 22.98 -1.53
CA PHE A 197 31.56 22.79 -1.85
C PHE A 197 30.74 23.81 -1.07
N ASN A 198 29.87 24.54 -1.76
CA ASN A 198 28.79 25.31 -1.15
C ASN A 198 27.65 24.35 -0.80
N ALA A 199 27.16 24.43 0.44
CA ALA A 199 26.00 23.67 0.85
C ALA A 199 24.70 24.43 0.53
N THR A 200 23.73 23.74 -0.06
CA THR A 200 22.41 24.28 -0.39
C THR A 200 21.36 23.52 0.40
N ASP A 201 20.40 24.23 1.01
CA ASP A 201 19.29 23.64 1.78
C ASP A 201 19.70 22.74 2.97
N VAL A 202 20.85 23.05 3.59
CA VAL A 202 21.33 22.40 4.82
C VAL A 202 21.27 23.40 5.99
N TYR A 203 20.07 23.64 6.51
CA TYR A 203 19.82 24.59 7.60
C TYR A 203 18.72 24.11 8.55
N ALA A 204 18.80 24.51 9.82
CA ALA A 204 17.78 24.21 10.82
C ALA A 204 17.76 25.29 11.93
N PRO A 205 16.67 25.41 12.71
CA PRO A 205 16.68 26.26 13.90
C PRO A 205 17.84 25.87 14.80
N SER A 206 18.51 26.85 15.42
CA SER A 206 19.70 26.59 16.24
C SER A 206 19.41 25.80 17.51
N THR A 207 18.14 25.59 17.83
CA THR A 207 17.64 24.71 18.91
C THR A 207 17.46 23.25 18.47
N ASN A 208 17.55 22.96 17.18
CA ASN A 208 17.28 21.67 16.57
C ASN A 208 18.54 21.11 15.91
N SER A 209 18.53 19.81 15.62
CA SER A 209 19.54 19.20 14.74
C SER A 209 19.03 19.20 13.31
N TYR A 210 19.92 19.25 12.31
CA TYR A 210 19.54 19.02 10.92
C TYR A 210 19.73 17.55 10.58
N HIS A 211 18.75 16.93 9.93
CA HIS A 211 18.82 15.54 9.49
C HIS A 211 18.44 15.40 8.01
N CYS A 212 19.20 14.60 7.27
CA CYS A 212 18.89 14.31 5.88
C CYS A 212 19.41 12.93 5.45
N GLN A 213 18.61 12.21 4.67
CA GLN A 213 18.98 10.88 4.19
C GLN A 213 20.27 10.93 3.35
N HIS A 214 20.49 11.98 2.55
CA HIS A 214 21.72 12.16 1.78
C HIS A 214 22.12 13.63 1.75
N VAL A 215 23.38 13.93 2.10
CA VAL A 215 24.04 15.21 1.80
C VAL A 215 25.21 14.87 0.88
N SER A 216 25.12 15.26 -0.39
CA SER A 216 26.01 14.71 -1.43
C SER A 216 26.27 15.69 -2.56
N SER A 217 27.44 15.55 -3.21
CA SER A 217 27.77 16.22 -4.47
C SER A 217 27.42 15.42 -5.73
N LEU A 218 26.85 14.21 -5.57
CA LEU A 218 26.40 13.36 -6.69
C LEU A 218 24.99 13.71 -7.17
N GLN A 219 24.83 13.89 -8.49
CA GLN A 219 23.55 14.21 -9.15
C GLN A 219 22.45 13.15 -8.99
N LYS A 220 22.80 11.89 -8.70
CA LYS A 220 21.82 10.83 -8.43
C LYS A 220 21.02 11.07 -7.13
N TYR A 221 21.46 12.02 -6.30
CA TYR A 221 20.78 12.51 -5.11
C TYR A 221 20.49 14.00 -5.28
N ASP A 222 19.63 14.58 -4.43
CA ASP A 222 19.50 16.04 -4.32
C ASP A 222 20.91 16.61 -4.06
N THR A 223 21.45 17.41 -4.99
CA THR A 223 22.84 17.89 -4.95
C THR A 223 22.98 19.01 -3.94
N LEU A 224 22.97 18.65 -2.66
CA LEU A 224 23.07 19.59 -1.54
C LEU A 224 24.49 20.16 -1.35
N LEU A 225 25.50 19.60 -2.04
CA LEU A 225 26.88 20.08 -2.04
C LEU A 225 27.32 20.40 -3.47
N VAL A 226 27.40 21.68 -3.81
CA VAL A 226 27.72 22.16 -5.16
C VAL A 226 29.13 22.76 -5.18
N PRO A 227 30.01 22.43 -6.16
CA PRO A 227 31.32 23.07 -6.29
C PRO A 227 31.20 24.60 -6.27
N SER A 228 32.01 25.28 -5.46
CA SER A 228 31.87 26.73 -5.26
C SER A 228 32.31 27.58 -6.46
N ALA A 229 33.08 27.03 -7.39
CA ALA A 229 33.47 27.69 -8.64
C ALA A 229 33.74 26.67 -9.77
N ASN A 230 33.50 27.08 -11.04
CA ASN A 230 33.70 26.24 -12.23
C ASN A 230 35.17 25.90 -12.55
N THR A 231 36.13 26.50 -11.84
CA THR A 231 37.58 26.25 -11.99
C THR A 231 38.18 25.48 -10.82
N ASP A 232 37.36 25.00 -9.88
CA ASP A 232 37.84 24.43 -8.62
C ASP A 232 38.10 22.92 -8.71
N HIS A 233 39.09 22.45 -7.95
CA HIS A 233 39.42 21.03 -7.79
C HIS A 233 38.20 20.20 -7.33
N ALA A 234 37.19 20.83 -6.72
CA ALA A 234 35.93 20.23 -6.27
C ALA A 234 35.14 19.50 -7.37
N ALA A 235 35.23 19.92 -8.65
CA ALA A 235 34.58 19.20 -9.75
C ALA A 235 35.16 17.78 -9.96
N SER A 236 36.41 17.55 -9.51
CA SER A 236 37.05 16.23 -9.52
C SER A 236 36.72 15.39 -8.30
N TRP A 237 35.91 15.89 -7.36
CA TRP A 237 35.61 15.22 -6.10
C TRP A 237 34.12 14.88 -5.99
N HIS A 238 33.86 13.68 -5.50
CA HIS A 238 32.54 13.32 -4.98
C HIS A 238 32.64 13.07 -3.49
N ILE A 239 31.72 13.66 -2.73
CA ILE A 239 31.55 13.43 -1.30
C ILE A 239 30.09 13.09 -1.05
N THR A 240 29.86 12.06 -0.25
CA THR A 240 28.52 11.59 0.08
C THR A 240 28.45 11.23 1.55
N PHE A 241 27.54 11.90 2.25
CA PHE A 241 27.06 11.51 3.56
C PHE A 241 25.70 10.81 3.40
N THR A 242 25.53 9.65 4.05
CA THR A 242 24.23 8.95 4.14
C THR A 242 23.74 8.98 5.58
N ASP A 243 22.45 9.23 5.78
CA ASP A 243 21.83 9.38 7.11
C ASP A 243 22.54 10.46 7.94
N PHE A 244 22.72 11.63 7.34
CA PHE A 244 23.48 12.75 7.87
C PHE A 244 22.69 13.47 8.96
N GLN A 245 23.29 13.63 10.14
CA GLN A 245 22.75 14.48 11.20
C GLN A 245 23.84 15.35 11.83
N ILE A 246 23.58 16.65 11.95
CA ILE A 246 24.52 17.60 12.55
C ILE A 246 23.80 18.62 13.42
N GLN A 247 24.45 19.03 14.52
CA GLN A 247 24.03 20.13 15.37
C GLN A 247 25.26 20.84 15.92
N ALA A 248 25.39 22.15 15.65
CA ALA A 248 26.57 22.93 16.02
C ALA A 248 26.30 24.06 17.03
N PHE A 249 25.03 24.33 17.33
CA PHE A 249 24.60 25.40 18.22
C PHE A 249 23.58 24.86 19.22
N ASN A 250 23.55 25.46 20.41
CA ASN A 250 22.66 25.11 21.52
C ASN A 250 22.60 23.60 21.86
N VAL A 251 23.73 22.90 21.76
CA VAL A 251 23.82 21.48 22.15
C VAL A 251 23.66 21.37 23.67
N GLN A 252 22.68 20.60 24.11
CA GLN A 252 22.40 20.34 25.53
C GLN A 252 22.62 18.85 25.84
N SER A 253 23.19 18.58 27.03
CA SER A 253 23.33 17.22 27.57
C SER A 253 24.06 16.21 26.67
N SER A 254 24.92 16.68 25.75
CA SER A 254 25.66 15.85 24.77
C SER A 254 24.78 14.92 23.94
N LYS A 255 23.52 15.30 23.69
CA LYS A 255 22.56 14.57 22.84
C LYS A 255 22.02 15.51 21.75
N PHE A 256 21.67 14.93 20.60
CA PHE A 256 20.99 15.68 19.55
C PHE A 256 19.63 16.16 20.04
N ALA A 257 19.31 17.42 19.74
CA ALA A 257 17.95 17.95 19.84
C ALA A 257 17.07 17.40 18.70
N ALA A 258 15.76 17.69 18.75
CA ALA A 258 14.80 17.26 17.73
C ALA A 258 15.30 17.58 16.31
N ALA A 259 15.15 16.61 15.40
CA ALA A 259 15.63 16.71 14.04
C ALA A 259 14.68 17.53 13.16
N SER A 260 15.24 18.50 12.44
CA SER A 260 14.63 19.17 11.30
C SER A 260 15.05 18.42 10.04
N ASP A 261 14.11 17.70 9.45
CA ASP A 261 14.35 16.89 8.26
C ASP A 261 14.39 17.74 6.99
N CYS A 262 15.28 17.40 6.05
CA CYS A 262 15.45 18.09 4.76
C CYS A 262 14.28 17.95 3.76
N ALA A 263 13.12 17.43 4.19
CA ALA A 263 11.95 17.25 3.33
C ALA A 263 11.11 18.54 3.24
N THR A 264 10.80 18.99 2.03
CA THR A 264 9.96 20.18 1.81
C THR A 264 8.52 19.94 2.28
N PHE A 265 7.98 20.84 3.11
CA PHE A 265 6.63 20.79 3.69
C PHE A 265 5.48 20.66 2.67
N PHE A 266 5.69 21.04 1.41
CA PHE A 266 4.72 20.85 0.33
C PHE A 266 5.28 19.90 -0.70
N THR A 267 4.90 18.62 -0.60
CA THR A 267 5.13 17.71 -1.73
C THR A 267 4.25 18.16 -2.91
N PRO A 268 4.66 17.91 -4.16
CA PRO A 268 3.80 18.16 -5.32
C PRO A 268 2.42 17.50 -5.17
N ALA A 269 2.31 16.37 -4.47
CA ALA A 269 1.05 15.72 -4.18
C ALA A 269 0.14 16.54 -3.25
N ILE A 270 0.69 17.18 -2.21
CA ILE A 270 -0.07 18.08 -1.32
C ILE A 270 -0.52 19.33 -2.09
N LEU A 271 0.35 19.90 -2.93
CA LEU A 271 0.00 21.05 -3.75
C LEU A 271 -1.10 20.72 -4.77
N MET A 272 -0.99 19.58 -5.46
CA MET A 272 -2.01 19.12 -6.39
C MET A 272 -3.32 18.80 -5.66
N GLY A 273 -3.24 18.22 -4.45
CA GLY A 273 -4.39 18.00 -3.57
C GLY A 273 -5.12 19.31 -3.25
N LEU A 274 -4.40 20.34 -2.82
CA LEU A 274 -4.98 21.66 -2.51
C LEU A 274 -5.60 22.33 -3.75
N ILE A 275 -4.97 22.21 -4.91
CA ILE A 275 -5.52 22.73 -6.17
C ILE A 275 -6.81 21.96 -6.54
N THR A 276 -6.82 20.63 -6.41
CA THR A 276 -8.01 19.82 -6.70
C THR A 276 -9.16 20.13 -5.74
N SER A 277 -8.88 20.31 -4.44
CA SER A 277 -9.89 20.71 -3.46
C SER A 277 -10.46 22.10 -3.76
N LEU A 278 -9.62 23.05 -4.22
CA LEU A 278 -10.08 24.39 -4.61
C LEU A 278 -10.99 24.33 -5.85
N ILE A 279 -10.65 23.51 -6.84
CA ILE A 279 -11.48 23.31 -8.03
C ILE A 279 -12.83 22.70 -7.66
N LEU A 280 -12.84 21.67 -6.82
CA LEU A 280 -14.08 21.03 -6.35
C LEU A 280 -14.96 22.00 -5.54
N LEU A 281 -14.36 22.85 -4.71
CA LEU A 281 -15.06 23.91 -3.99
C LEU A 281 -15.70 24.94 -4.93
N LEU A 282 -14.99 25.33 -6.00
CA LEU A 282 -15.53 26.25 -7.01
C LEU A 282 -16.69 25.61 -7.79
N VAL A 283 -16.59 24.34 -8.16
CA VAL A 283 -17.67 23.59 -8.81
C VAL A 283 -18.89 23.50 -7.91
N LEU A 284 -18.69 23.15 -6.63
CA LEU A 284 -19.77 23.07 -5.65
C LEU A 284 -20.44 24.43 -5.42
N ALA A 285 -19.64 25.51 -5.31
CA ALA A 285 -20.15 26.87 -5.17
C ALA A 285 -20.97 27.30 -6.40
N TYR A 286 -20.52 26.95 -7.60
CA TYR A 286 -21.25 27.25 -8.85
C TYR A 286 -22.55 26.45 -8.94
N ALA A 287 -22.54 25.17 -8.58
CA ALA A 287 -23.74 24.33 -8.54
C ALA A 287 -24.77 24.87 -7.52
N LEU A 288 -24.32 25.23 -6.32
CA LEU A 288 -25.19 25.86 -5.30
C LEU A 288 -25.73 27.22 -5.78
N HIS A 289 -24.90 28.04 -6.45
CA HIS A 289 -25.34 29.29 -7.06
C HIS A 289 -26.43 29.08 -8.13
N MET A 290 -26.29 28.05 -8.97
CA MET A 290 -27.31 27.66 -9.96
C MET A 290 -28.60 27.21 -9.28
N VAL A 291 -28.52 26.43 -8.20
CA VAL A 291 -29.68 25.95 -7.43
C VAL A 291 -30.40 27.09 -6.69
N VAL A 292 -29.67 28.08 -6.16
CA VAL A 292 -30.28 29.27 -5.54
C VAL A 292 -30.99 30.14 -6.59
N HIS A 293 -30.44 30.21 -7.81
CA HIS A 293 -31.05 30.95 -8.92
C HIS A 293 -32.15 30.19 -9.68
N LEU A 294 -32.44 28.94 -9.31
CA LEU A 294 -33.53 28.15 -9.91
C LEU A 294 -34.94 28.60 -9.46
N LYS A 295 -35.06 29.55 -8.53
CA LYS A 295 -36.36 30.14 -8.12
C LYS A 295 -36.75 31.36 -8.96
N HIS A 296 -37.05 31.18 -10.25
CA HIS A 296 -38.02 32.05 -10.95
C HIS A 296 -38.53 31.54 -12.32
N ILE A 297 -38.76 30.24 -12.53
CA ILE A 297 -39.31 29.73 -13.81
C ILE A 297 -40.77 29.27 -13.77
N ASP A 298 -41.41 29.14 -12.60
CA ASP A 298 -42.78 28.61 -12.52
C ASP A 298 -43.90 29.67 -12.52
N ARG A 299 -43.67 30.90 -13.02
CA ARG A 299 -44.72 31.95 -12.96
C ARG A 299 -44.85 32.90 -14.15
N TYR A 300 -44.49 32.48 -15.36
CA TYR A 300 -44.56 33.35 -16.54
C TYR A 300 -45.10 32.69 -17.82
N GLU A 301 -46.08 31.78 -17.69
CA GLU A 301 -46.84 31.26 -18.85
C GLU A 301 -48.17 32.01 -19.11
N GLU A 302 -48.42 33.14 -18.45
CA GLU A 302 -49.57 33.99 -18.78
C GLU A 302 -49.15 35.43 -19.09
N ASN A 303 -49.41 35.82 -20.35
CA ASN A 303 -49.31 37.16 -20.94
C ASN A 303 -47.90 37.74 -21.19
N LYS A 304 -47.45 37.72 -22.46
CA LYS A 304 -47.34 38.95 -23.27
C LYS A 304 -46.84 38.74 -24.71
N THR A 305 -47.70 39.12 -25.65
CA THR A 305 -47.47 39.96 -26.84
C THR A 305 -46.31 39.67 -27.79
N THR A 306 -46.72 39.36 -29.02
CA THR A 306 -46.06 39.55 -30.32
C THR A 306 -44.95 40.59 -30.33
N VAL A 307 -43.71 40.15 -30.54
CA VAL A 307 -42.60 41.01 -30.99
C VAL A 307 -41.99 40.37 -32.23
N TYR A 308 -42.21 41.04 -33.36
CA TYR A 308 -41.57 40.74 -34.64
C TYR A 308 -40.06 41.00 -34.53
N PHE A 309 -39.25 39.97 -34.70
CA PHE A 309 -37.85 40.12 -35.08
C PHE A 309 -37.72 39.86 -36.59
N PRO A 310 -37.00 40.71 -37.33
CA PRO A 310 -36.87 40.58 -38.77
C PRO A 310 -36.10 39.30 -39.11
N ARG A 311 -36.62 38.55 -40.09
CA ARG A 311 -36.00 37.37 -40.71
C ARG A 311 -34.54 37.67 -41.08
N SER A 312 -33.62 37.17 -40.27
CA SER A 312 -32.35 36.68 -40.79
C SER A 312 -32.62 35.28 -41.32
N THR A 313 -32.12 35.01 -42.52
CA THR A 313 -32.30 33.76 -43.26
C THR A 313 -32.13 32.54 -42.36
N GLU A 314 -33.17 31.69 -42.28
CA GLU A 314 -33.15 30.37 -41.68
C GLU A 314 -31.97 29.58 -42.26
N ALA A 315 -30.86 29.52 -41.52
CA ALA A 315 -30.03 28.34 -41.58
C ALA A 315 -30.84 27.27 -40.84
N GLU A 316 -31.45 26.35 -41.60
CA GLU A 316 -32.15 25.18 -41.05
C GLU A 316 -31.27 24.57 -39.96
N LYS A 317 -31.78 24.50 -38.72
CA LYS A 317 -31.09 23.72 -37.69
C LYS A 317 -31.05 22.28 -38.22
N PRO A 318 -29.86 21.67 -38.34
CA PRO A 318 -29.75 20.33 -38.91
C PRO A 318 -30.60 19.37 -38.08
N GLU A 319 -31.41 18.55 -38.74
CA GLU A 319 -32.21 17.53 -38.07
C GLU A 319 -31.27 16.55 -37.36
N ILE A 320 -31.39 16.43 -36.03
CA ILE A 320 -30.62 15.46 -35.24
C ILE A 320 -31.56 14.31 -34.88
N SER A 321 -31.23 13.10 -35.33
CA SER A 321 -31.99 11.90 -34.96
C SER A 321 -31.07 10.70 -34.80
N LEU A 322 -31.30 9.90 -33.75
CA LEU A 322 -30.67 8.59 -33.60
C LEU A 322 -31.60 7.55 -34.22
N ARG A 323 -31.06 6.66 -35.06
CA ARG A 323 -31.83 5.60 -35.72
C ARG A 323 -31.19 4.24 -35.48
N VAL A 324 -32.01 3.23 -35.23
CA VAL A 324 -31.59 1.82 -35.14
C VAL A 324 -32.37 1.06 -36.22
N ASN A 325 -31.67 0.39 -37.14
CA ASN A 325 -32.29 -0.28 -38.29
C ASN A 325 -33.28 0.64 -39.05
N GLU A 326 -32.85 1.88 -39.36
CA GLU A 326 -33.64 2.93 -40.03
C GLU A 326 -34.87 3.45 -39.25
N THR A 327 -35.13 2.95 -38.04
CA THR A 327 -36.23 3.42 -37.18
C THR A 327 -35.73 4.49 -36.23
N ARG A 328 -36.41 5.65 -36.18
CA ARG A 328 -36.06 6.74 -35.26
C ARG A 328 -36.26 6.29 -33.81
N VAL A 329 -35.22 6.46 -33.00
CA VAL A 329 -35.28 6.24 -31.55
C VAL A 329 -36.06 7.40 -30.91
N PRO A 330 -37.11 7.13 -30.13
CA PRO A 330 -37.85 8.16 -29.41
C PRO A 330 -36.97 8.96 -28.44
N GLU A 331 -37.23 10.26 -28.31
CA GLU A 331 -36.41 11.17 -27.49
C GLU A 331 -36.49 10.88 -25.99
N ASP A 332 -37.53 10.17 -25.54
CA ASP A 332 -37.72 9.69 -24.18
C ASP A 332 -37.04 8.33 -23.89
N THR A 333 -36.33 7.77 -24.88
CA THR A 333 -35.61 6.49 -24.70
C THR A 333 -34.40 6.69 -23.80
N VAL A 334 -34.33 5.92 -22.72
CA VAL A 334 -33.16 5.91 -21.81
C VAL A 334 -31.86 5.54 -22.55
N ASN A 335 -30.75 6.21 -22.19
CA ASN A 335 -29.45 6.07 -22.86
C ASN A 335 -29.02 4.60 -23.09
N ALA A 336 -29.22 3.72 -22.10
CA ALA A 336 -28.83 2.32 -22.20
C ALA A 336 -29.54 1.55 -23.34
N ARG A 337 -30.73 2.00 -23.75
CA ARG A 337 -31.54 1.46 -24.86
C ARG A 337 -31.46 2.30 -26.13
N ALA A 338 -31.11 3.59 -26.01
CA ALA A 338 -30.97 4.47 -27.16
C ALA A 338 -29.67 4.19 -27.93
N TRP A 339 -28.54 4.09 -27.22
CA TRP A 339 -27.21 3.93 -27.80
C TRP A 339 -26.84 2.46 -27.92
N LEU A 340 -27.22 1.86 -29.05
CA LEU A 340 -26.95 0.47 -29.40
C LEU A 340 -25.87 0.38 -30.48
N ASP A 341 -25.14 -0.74 -30.50
CA ASP A 341 -24.23 -1.06 -31.59
C ASP A 341 -25.00 -1.11 -32.91
N GLY A 342 -24.51 -0.39 -33.91
CA GLY A 342 -25.19 -0.27 -35.21
C GLY A 342 -26.25 0.83 -35.27
N ALA A 343 -26.48 1.58 -34.19
CA ALA A 343 -27.24 2.82 -34.28
C ALA A 343 -26.49 3.84 -35.15
N VAL A 344 -27.26 4.69 -35.84
CA VAL A 344 -26.73 5.76 -36.69
C VAL A 344 -27.28 7.08 -36.17
N LEU A 345 -26.39 7.98 -35.77
CA LEU A 345 -26.71 9.34 -35.43
C LEU A 345 -26.70 10.17 -36.73
N HIS A 346 -27.85 10.73 -37.08
CA HIS A 346 -28.02 11.66 -38.17
C HIS A 346 -27.89 13.08 -37.63
N ILE A 347 -27.07 13.90 -38.27
CA ILE A 347 -26.95 15.35 -38.01
C ILE A 347 -27.02 16.06 -39.37
N GLY A 348 -28.22 16.52 -39.74
CA GLY A 348 -28.48 16.98 -41.10
C GLY A 348 -28.25 15.85 -42.11
N ASP A 349 -27.44 16.11 -43.13
CA ASP A 349 -27.08 15.10 -44.15
C ASP A 349 -25.98 14.12 -43.69
N SER A 350 -25.31 14.41 -42.57
CA SER A 350 -24.21 13.58 -42.06
C SER A 350 -24.73 12.40 -41.26
N LYS A 351 -24.21 11.21 -41.54
CA LYS A 351 -24.51 9.97 -40.81
C LYS A 351 -23.27 9.50 -40.04
N TYR A 352 -23.47 9.24 -38.76
CA TYR A 352 -22.44 8.81 -37.83
C TYR A 352 -22.78 7.46 -37.23
N LYS A 353 -21.92 6.47 -37.41
CA LYS A 353 -22.14 5.17 -36.78
C LYS A 353 -21.76 5.24 -35.30
N VAL A 354 -22.68 4.78 -34.47
CA VAL A 354 -22.48 4.61 -33.02
C VAL A 354 -21.85 3.25 -32.78
N GLU A 355 -20.69 3.26 -32.14
CA GLU A 355 -19.98 2.05 -31.71
C GLU A 355 -19.74 2.12 -30.20
N LEU A 356 -20.21 1.09 -29.49
CA LEU A 356 -19.94 0.94 -28.07
C LEU A 356 -18.48 0.52 -27.87
N ASN A 357 -17.81 1.08 -26.85
CA ASN A 357 -16.43 0.72 -26.54
C ASN A 357 -16.26 -0.81 -26.41
N PRO A 358 -15.37 -1.43 -27.21
CA PRO A 358 -15.18 -2.88 -27.17
C PRO A 358 -14.51 -3.32 -25.86
N PRO A 359 -14.65 -4.59 -25.48
CA PRO A 359 -13.91 -5.16 -24.35
C PRO A 359 -12.41 -4.88 -24.52
N THR A 360 -11.80 -4.20 -23.56
CA THR A 360 -10.41 -3.71 -23.72
C THR A 360 -9.60 -3.99 -22.48
N LEU A 361 -8.45 -4.64 -22.66
CA LEU A 361 -7.50 -4.86 -21.56
C LEU A 361 -6.73 -3.57 -21.26
N THR A 362 -6.88 -3.03 -20.06
CA THR A 362 -6.18 -1.83 -19.59
C THR A 362 -4.85 -2.16 -18.92
N VAL A 363 -4.79 -3.27 -18.18
CA VAL A 363 -3.56 -3.81 -17.60
C VAL A 363 -3.36 -5.25 -18.07
N CYS A 364 -2.13 -5.59 -18.43
CA CYS A 364 -1.74 -6.90 -18.94
C CYS A 364 -0.27 -7.17 -18.63
N GLU A 365 -0.01 -7.95 -17.58
CA GLU A 365 1.36 -8.23 -17.12
C GLU A 365 1.52 -9.71 -16.75
N LEU A 366 2.66 -10.29 -17.11
CA LEU A 366 3.10 -11.61 -16.66
C LEU A 366 4.08 -11.47 -15.49
N PRO A 367 4.07 -12.40 -14.52
CA PRO A 367 5.01 -12.37 -13.40
C PRO A 367 6.45 -12.54 -13.89
N ALA A 368 7.38 -11.93 -13.15
CA ALA A 368 8.80 -11.96 -13.49
C ALA A 368 9.44 -13.33 -13.21
N SER A 369 9.09 -13.93 -12.08
CA SER A 369 9.57 -15.25 -11.66
C SER A 369 8.53 -16.31 -12.00
N LEU A 370 8.93 -17.33 -12.77
CA LEU A 370 8.10 -18.46 -13.15
C LEU A 370 8.79 -19.75 -12.70
N MET A 371 8.07 -20.64 -12.02
CA MET A 371 8.63 -21.92 -11.55
C MET A 371 7.81 -23.11 -12.07
N ALA A 372 8.50 -24.18 -12.46
CA ALA A 372 7.87 -25.44 -12.81
C ALA A 372 7.07 -26.00 -11.63
N GLY A 373 5.81 -26.36 -11.88
CA GLY A 373 4.84 -26.83 -10.89
C GLY A 373 4.12 -25.72 -10.11
N PHE A 374 4.33 -24.44 -10.44
CA PHE A 374 3.68 -23.29 -9.79
C PHE A 374 2.78 -22.53 -10.77
N PRO A 375 1.60 -22.06 -10.34
CA PRO A 375 0.66 -21.39 -11.22
C PRO A 375 1.16 -20.00 -11.63
N VAL A 376 1.22 -19.76 -12.94
CA VAL A 376 1.49 -18.47 -13.56
C VAL A 376 0.16 -17.74 -13.71
N CYS A 377 -0.08 -16.80 -12.81
CA CYS A 377 -1.31 -15.99 -12.81
C CYS A 377 -1.04 -14.61 -13.43
N PRO A 378 -1.58 -14.31 -14.62
CA PRO A 378 -1.41 -13.01 -15.25
C PRO A 378 -2.20 -11.92 -14.50
N LYS A 379 -1.64 -10.71 -14.40
CA LYS A 379 -2.36 -9.53 -13.94
C LYS A 379 -3.10 -8.91 -15.13
N LEU A 380 -4.41 -9.04 -15.11
CA LEU A 380 -5.30 -8.58 -16.17
C LEU A 380 -6.35 -7.65 -15.55
N GLU A 381 -6.46 -6.45 -16.08
CA GLU A 381 -7.56 -5.52 -15.79
C GLU A 381 -8.21 -5.15 -17.12
N MET A 382 -9.53 -5.05 -17.14
CA MET A 382 -10.28 -4.78 -18.35
C MET A 382 -11.43 -3.83 -18.11
N GLU A 383 -11.80 -3.12 -19.17
CA GLU A 383 -12.99 -2.29 -19.25
C GLU A 383 -13.93 -2.88 -20.30
N PHE A 384 -15.24 -2.64 -20.12
CA PHE A 384 -16.30 -3.04 -21.04
C PHE A 384 -16.34 -4.55 -21.36
N GLY A 385 -15.91 -5.41 -20.42
CA GLY A 385 -16.05 -6.85 -20.55
C GLY A 385 -15.75 -7.59 -19.24
N ASP A 386 -15.70 -8.91 -19.33
CA ASP A 386 -15.50 -9.83 -18.21
C ASP A 386 -14.42 -10.87 -18.57
N LEU A 387 -13.47 -11.11 -17.67
CA LEU A 387 -12.39 -12.06 -17.88
C LEU A 387 -12.90 -13.50 -18.03
N SER A 388 -14.06 -13.83 -17.47
CA SER A 388 -14.74 -15.12 -17.65
C SER A 388 -15.26 -15.35 -19.07
N HIS A 389 -15.47 -14.27 -19.84
CA HIS A 389 -15.87 -14.33 -21.25
C HIS A 389 -14.70 -14.10 -22.22
N SER A 390 -13.49 -13.93 -21.69
CA SER A 390 -12.29 -13.71 -22.48
C SER A 390 -11.66 -15.03 -22.92
N LYS A 391 -10.86 -15.00 -24.01
CA LYS A 391 -10.11 -16.18 -24.49
C LYS A 391 -8.66 -16.08 -24.07
N PHE A 392 -8.10 -17.18 -23.60
CA PHE A 392 -6.70 -17.30 -23.22
C PHE A 392 -6.04 -18.39 -24.06
N ASN A 393 -4.84 -18.12 -24.57
CA ASN A 393 -4.02 -19.08 -25.28
C ASN A 393 -2.58 -18.92 -24.83
N TRP A 394 -2.06 -19.96 -24.18
CA TRP A 394 -0.68 -20.03 -23.74
C TRP A 394 0.18 -20.71 -24.79
N PHE A 395 1.39 -20.18 -24.94
CA PHE A 395 2.44 -20.72 -25.78
C PHE A 395 3.73 -20.83 -24.98
N LYS A 396 4.62 -21.73 -25.39
CA LYS A 396 5.97 -21.88 -24.87
C LYS A 396 6.98 -21.90 -26.01
N GLU A 397 8.22 -21.46 -25.74
CA GLU A 397 9.25 -21.48 -26.77
C GLU A 397 9.51 -22.90 -27.28
N SER A 398 9.63 -23.08 -28.61
CA SER A 398 9.93 -24.39 -29.23
C SER A 398 11.31 -24.93 -28.83
N SER A 399 12.24 -24.04 -28.51
CA SER A 399 13.55 -24.38 -27.92
C SER A 399 14.11 -23.18 -27.14
N PRO A 400 15.06 -23.38 -26.21
CA PRO A 400 15.61 -22.27 -25.43
C PRO A 400 16.20 -21.18 -26.32
N LYS A 401 15.78 -19.92 -26.09
CA LYS A 401 16.21 -18.74 -26.86
C LYS A 401 15.76 -18.75 -28.34
N ALA A 402 14.72 -19.49 -28.70
CA ALA A 402 14.18 -19.47 -30.08
C ALA A 402 13.60 -18.09 -30.44
N HIS A 403 12.88 -17.44 -29.52
CA HIS A 403 12.35 -16.10 -29.76
C HIS A 403 13.46 -15.06 -29.92
N ALA A 404 14.53 -15.15 -29.12
CA ALA A 404 15.65 -14.21 -29.21
C ALA A 404 16.41 -14.33 -30.55
N ARG A 405 16.28 -15.46 -31.25
CA ARG A 405 16.89 -15.72 -32.56
C ARG A 405 16.01 -15.30 -33.74
N GLY A 406 14.73 -14.97 -33.51
CA GLY A 406 13.80 -14.54 -34.56
C GLY A 406 13.26 -15.68 -35.43
N ASP A 407 13.22 -16.91 -34.92
CA ASP A 407 12.71 -18.06 -35.67
C ASP A 407 11.20 -17.90 -35.98
N GLN A 408 10.81 -18.21 -37.22
CA GLN A 408 9.43 -18.02 -37.71
C GLN A 408 8.38 -18.92 -37.01
N ASP A 409 8.81 -19.99 -36.34
CA ASP A 409 7.97 -20.97 -35.61
C ASP A 409 8.48 -21.18 -34.17
N CYS A 410 8.78 -20.08 -33.47
CA CYS A 410 9.39 -20.11 -32.14
C CYS A 410 8.43 -20.46 -31.00
N TRP A 411 7.13 -20.65 -31.25
CA TRP A 411 6.11 -20.84 -30.22
C TRP A 411 5.27 -22.10 -30.46
N THR A 412 5.05 -22.88 -29.40
CA THR A 412 4.16 -24.05 -29.39
C THR A 412 3.02 -23.86 -28.39
N GLU A 413 1.79 -24.22 -28.77
CA GLU A 413 0.61 -24.10 -27.89
C GLU A 413 0.77 -24.97 -26.64
N ALA A 414 0.47 -24.40 -25.47
CA ALA A 414 0.69 -25.01 -24.15
C ALA A 414 -0.56 -25.07 -23.27
N GLY A 415 -1.59 -24.25 -23.53
CA GLY A 415 -2.82 -24.25 -22.73
C GLY A 415 -3.84 -23.20 -23.19
N ARG A 416 -5.07 -23.30 -22.67
CA ARG A 416 -6.18 -22.38 -23.02
C ARG A 416 -6.90 -21.76 -21.82
N GLU A 417 -6.42 -22.05 -20.62
CA GLU A 417 -6.95 -21.49 -19.38
C GLU A 417 -6.32 -20.14 -19.06
N ARG A 418 -6.96 -19.36 -18.19
CA ARG A 418 -6.38 -18.09 -17.70
C ARG A 418 -5.05 -18.30 -16.97
N VAL A 419 -4.95 -19.38 -16.21
CA VAL A 419 -3.74 -19.76 -15.46
C VAL A 419 -3.00 -20.85 -16.22
N PHE A 420 -1.68 -20.75 -16.27
CA PHE A 420 -0.80 -21.79 -16.81
C PHE A 420 0.12 -22.31 -15.73
N THR A 421 0.28 -23.63 -15.61
CA THR A 421 1.24 -24.23 -14.68
C THR A 421 2.35 -24.90 -15.49
N PRO A 422 3.55 -24.31 -15.58
CA PRO A 422 4.66 -24.90 -16.31
C PRO A 422 5.05 -26.25 -15.73
N SER A 423 5.50 -27.17 -16.58
CA SER A 423 6.05 -28.46 -16.21
C SER A 423 7.58 -28.42 -16.14
N ASN A 424 8.20 -29.49 -15.66
CA ASN A 424 9.66 -29.62 -15.66
C ASN A 424 10.26 -29.61 -17.08
N GLN A 425 9.48 -29.93 -18.12
CA GLN A 425 9.92 -29.87 -19.52
C GLN A 425 10.02 -28.43 -20.03
N ASP A 426 9.39 -27.48 -19.33
CA ASP A 426 9.33 -26.09 -19.76
C ASP A 426 10.48 -25.25 -19.16
N ILE A 427 11.31 -25.84 -18.29
CA ILE A 427 12.45 -25.17 -17.66
C ILE A 427 13.41 -24.63 -18.72
N GLY A 428 13.79 -23.36 -18.57
CA GLY A 428 14.66 -22.64 -19.51
C GLY A 428 13.95 -22.05 -20.73
N LEU A 429 12.63 -22.25 -20.86
CA LEU A 429 11.80 -21.68 -21.92
C LEU A 429 11.06 -20.43 -21.42
N ARG A 430 10.83 -19.47 -22.31
CA ARG A 430 9.83 -18.41 -22.06
C ARG A 430 8.43 -18.92 -22.38
N VAL A 431 7.44 -18.26 -21.81
CA VAL A 431 6.02 -18.49 -22.10
C VAL A 431 5.41 -17.21 -22.67
N MET A 432 4.35 -17.36 -23.45
CA MET A 432 3.58 -16.24 -23.99
C MET A 432 2.09 -16.48 -23.77
N LEU A 433 1.40 -15.47 -23.28
CA LEU A 433 -0.05 -15.45 -23.18
C LEU A 433 -0.61 -14.56 -24.28
N ARG A 434 -1.44 -15.12 -25.15
CA ARG A 434 -2.36 -14.36 -26.01
C ARG A 434 -3.72 -14.31 -25.32
N CYS A 435 -4.17 -13.11 -24.97
CA CYS A 435 -5.45 -12.86 -24.32
C CYS A 435 -6.35 -12.03 -25.24
N THR A 436 -7.54 -12.52 -25.53
CA THR A 436 -8.58 -11.77 -26.27
C THR A 436 -9.70 -11.39 -25.32
N PRO A 437 -9.85 -10.10 -24.96
CA PRO A 437 -10.90 -9.65 -24.04
C PRO A 437 -12.29 -9.85 -24.64
N GLY A 438 -13.26 -10.28 -23.82
CA GLY A 438 -14.64 -10.48 -24.24
C GLY A 438 -15.66 -10.02 -23.20
N ASP A 439 -16.90 -9.78 -23.64
CA ASP A 439 -18.04 -9.42 -22.77
C ASP A 439 -19.19 -10.45 -22.81
N GLY A 440 -18.95 -11.59 -23.46
CA GLY A 440 -19.94 -12.65 -23.69
C GLY A 440 -20.70 -12.52 -25.01
N SER A 441 -20.66 -11.34 -25.64
CA SER A 441 -21.28 -11.06 -26.94
C SER A 441 -20.27 -10.84 -28.06
N ARG A 442 -19.19 -10.11 -27.78
CA ARG A 442 -18.14 -9.74 -28.73
C ARG A 442 -16.76 -9.80 -28.08
N PHE A 443 -15.74 -9.76 -28.93
CA PHE A 443 -14.34 -9.72 -28.53
C PHE A 443 -13.72 -8.38 -28.93
N GLY A 444 -12.81 -7.89 -28.10
CA GLY A 444 -11.91 -6.80 -28.48
C GLY A 444 -10.58 -7.30 -29.05
N GLU A 445 -9.63 -6.38 -29.18
CA GLU A 445 -8.32 -6.67 -29.77
C GLU A 445 -7.48 -7.61 -28.88
N PRO A 446 -6.89 -8.68 -29.44
CA PRO A 446 -6.02 -9.57 -28.70
C PRO A 446 -4.72 -8.88 -28.28
N LYS A 447 -4.23 -9.18 -27.08
CA LYS A 447 -2.89 -8.79 -26.61
C LYS A 447 -2.02 -10.01 -26.38
N GLU A 448 -0.77 -9.92 -26.81
CA GLU A 448 0.26 -10.93 -26.56
C GLU A 448 1.25 -10.44 -25.52
N LEU A 449 1.55 -11.29 -24.54
CA LEU A 449 2.44 -11.02 -23.43
C LEU A 449 3.49 -12.11 -23.38
N VAL A 450 4.76 -11.74 -23.54
CA VAL A 450 5.89 -12.67 -23.40
C VAL A 450 6.47 -12.54 -21.99
N SER A 451 6.77 -13.67 -21.35
CA SER A 451 7.37 -13.65 -20.01
C SER A 451 8.74 -12.96 -20.04
N PRO A 452 9.03 -12.09 -19.05
CA PRO A 452 10.32 -11.40 -18.98
C PRO A 452 11.47 -12.36 -18.63
N GLY A 453 11.17 -13.39 -17.83
CA GLY A 453 12.07 -14.48 -17.46
C GLY A 453 11.74 -15.79 -18.16
N VAL A 454 12.62 -16.78 -17.97
CA VAL A 454 12.37 -18.18 -18.34
C VAL A 454 11.76 -18.93 -17.15
N VAL A 455 11.16 -20.09 -17.41
CA VAL A 455 10.72 -20.99 -16.33
C VAL A 455 11.94 -21.56 -15.60
N GLU A 456 11.94 -21.46 -14.28
CA GLU A 456 12.96 -21.99 -13.38
C GLU A 456 12.48 -23.29 -12.70
N ALA A 457 13.41 -24.02 -12.09
CA ALA A 457 13.07 -25.19 -11.28
C ALA A 457 12.42 -24.73 -9.96
N GLY A 458 11.33 -25.39 -9.55
CA GLY A 458 10.75 -25.19 -8.22
C GLY A 458 11.54 -25.89 -7.10
N PRO A 459 11.19 -25.69 -5.82
CA PRO A 459 11.86 -26.29 -4.65
C PRO A 459 11.76 -27.81 -4.51
N GLY A 460 11.09 -28.51 -5.43
CA GLY A 460 10.66 -29.88 -5.20
C GLY A 460 9.40 -29.90 -4.33
N THR A 461 9.44 -30.59 -3.20
CA THR A 461 8.29 -30.72 -2.29
C THR A 461 8.15 -29.52 -1.38
N CYS A 462 6.93 -28.97 -1.32
CA CYS A 462 6.52 -27.94 -0.37
C CYS A 462 5.70 -28.55 0.78
N SER A 463 5.72 -27.92 1.95
CA SER A 463 4.98 -28.40 3.13
C SER A 463 3.47 -28.48 2.94
N PHE A 464 2.93 -27.73 1.97
CA PHE A 464 1.50 -27.72 1.66
C PHE A 464 1.10 -28.78 0.62
N ASP A 465 2.04 -29.44 -0.05
CA ASP A 465 1.71 -30.43 -1.10
C ASP A 465 0.92 -31.61 -0.51
N ASN A 466 1.32 -32.12 0.66
CA ASN A 466 0.57 -33.16 1.38
C ASN A 466 -0.80 -32.68 1.86
N ARG A 467 -0.92 -31.39 2.17
CA ARG A 467 -2.17 -30.76 2.64
C ARG A 467 -3.17 -30.58 1.49
N HIS A 468 -2.68 -30.35 0.28
CA HIS A 468 -3.49 -30.29 -0.94
C HIS A 468 -4.21 -31.60 -1.25
N MET A 469 -3.71 -32.74 -0.76
CA MET A 469 -4.41 -34.02 -0.88
C MET A 469 -5.77 -34.06 -0.17
N PHE A 470 -5.96 -33.24 0.88
CA PHE A 470 -7.23 -33.12 1.60
C PHE A 470 -8.17 -32.08 0.99
N THR A 471 -7.68 -31.29 0.04
CA THR A 471 -8.35 -30.08 -0.46
C THR A 471 -8.46 -30.07 -1.98
N GLN A 472 -8.48 -31.24 -2.62
CA GLN A 472 -8.45 -31.41 -4.09
C GLN A 472 -9.58 -30.74 -4.86
N LYS A 473 -10.69 -30.40 -4.18
CA LYS A 473 -11.89 -29.80 -4.77
C LYS A 473 -12.46 -28.74 -3.86
N VAL A 474 -13.21 -27.82 -4.46
CA VAL A 474 -14.11 -26.91 -3.76
C VAL A 474 -15.14 -27.73 -2.98
N THR A 475 -15.49 -27.27 -1.77
CA THR A 475 -16.48 -27.96 -0.92
C THR A 475 -17.91 -27.79 -1.45
N ASP A 476 -18.82 -28.68 -1.05
CA ASP A 476 -20.23 -28.58 -1.43
C ASP A 476 -20.93 -27.34 -0.86
N GLU A 477 -22.13 -27.03 -1.36
CA GLU A 477 -22.92 -25.86 -0.95
C GLU A 477 -23.30 -25.82 0.53
N SER A 478 -23.28 -26.97 1.24
CA SER A 478 -23.60 -27.05 2.66
C SER A 478 -22.40 -26.79 3.57
N SER A 479 -21.21 -26.69 2.99
CA SER A 479 -19.94 -26.62 3.70
C SER A 479 -19.16 -25.38 3.28
N LEU A 480 -18.17 -24.99 4.07
CA LEU A 480 -17.30 -23.84 3.85
C LEU A 480 -15.89 -24.19 4.28
N ARG A 481 -14.95 -24.14 3.34
CA ARG A 481 -13.52 -24.25 3.68
C ARG A 481 -12.96 -22.88 4.05
N VAL A 482 -12.48 -22.76 5.27
CA VAL A 482 -11.94 -21.51 5.83
C VAL A 482 -10.43 -21.64 6.02
N VAL A 483 -9.70 -20.60 5.62
CA VAL A 483 -8.25 -20.45 5.80
C VAL A 483 -7.96 -19.22 6.66
N SER A 484 -7.04 -19.33 7.63
CA SER A 484 -6.41 -18.19 8.31
C SER A 484 -4.90 -18.30 8.18
N TYR A 485 -4.22 -17.24 7.73
CA TYR A 485 -2.78 -17.31 7.46
C TYR A 485 -2.07 -15.95 7.53
N ASN A 486 -1.12 -15.80 8.45
CA ASN A 486 -0.12 -14.74 8.42
C ASN A 486 0.92 -15.10 7.34
N ILE A 487 1.05 -14.27 6.31
CA ILE A 487 1.87 -14.58 5.12
C ILE A 487 3.26 -13.94 5.13
N LEU A 488 3.68 -13.36 6.27
CA LEU A 488 4.96 -12.68 6.48
C LEU A 488 5.18 -11.51 5.49
N ALA A 489 4.98 -10.30 5.96
CA ALA A 489 5.10 -9.11 5.12
C ALA A 489 6.54 -8.89 4.68
N ASP A 490 6.71 -8.50 3.42
CA ASP A 490 8.04 -8.25 2.85
C ASP A 490 8.78 -7.13 3.57
N VAL A 491 8.04 -6.13 4.05
CA VAL A 491 8.61 -5.03 4.85
C VAL A 491 9.34 -5.53 6.09
N TYR A 492 8.97 -6.68 6.64
CA TYR A 492 9.66 -7.32 7.76
C TYR A 492 10.70 -8.32 7.27
N ALA A 493 10.38 -9.18 6.31
CA ALA A 493 11.29 -10.23 5.82
C ALA A 493 12.59 -9.69 5.20
N GLN A 494 12.54 -8.54 4.51
CA GLN A 494 13.68 -8.01 3.75
C GLN A 494 14.75 -7.32 4.62
N THR A 495 14.50 -7.11 5.91
CA THR A 495 15.44 -6.38 6.77
C THR A 495 16.71 -7.19 7.05
N ASP A 496 17.84 -6.51 7.23
CA ASP A 496 19.10 -7.17 7.61
C ASP A 496 18.95 -7.97 8.92
N LEU A 497 18.18 -7.43 9.87
CA LEU A 497 17.85 -8.11 11.13
C LEU A 497 17.11 -9.43 10.87
N SER A 498 16.10 -9.41 9.99
CA SER A 498 15.36 -10.63 9.64
C SER A 498 16.27 -11.66 8.97
N LYS A 499 17.09 -11.23 7.99
CA LYS A 499 17.98 -12.13 7.25
C LYS A 499 19.11 -12.72 8.11
N THR A 500 19.62 -11.98 9.10
CA THR A 500 20.80 -12.38 9.88
C THR A 500 20.50 -12.87 11.29
N VAL A 501 19.36 -12.51 11.87
CA VAL A 501 19.01 -12.83 13.27
C VAL A 501 17.74 -13.65 13.37
N LEU A 502 16.64 -13.25 12.70
CA LEU A 502 15.37 -13.98 12.81
C LEU A 502 15.38 -15.27 11.97
N TYR A 503 15.87 -15.17 10.73
CA TYR A 503 15.82 -16.24 9.72
C TYR A 503 17.20 -16.61 9.14
N PRO A 504 18.30 -16.71 9.93
CA PRO A 504 19.63 -16.99 9.40
C PRO A 504 19.76 -18.39 8.76
N TYR A 505 18.82 -19.29 9.06
CA TYR A 505 18.72 -20.63 8.50
C TYR A 505 18.03 -20.66 7.13
N CYS A 506 17.25 -19.63 6.78
CA CYS A 506 16.52 -19.60 5.53
C CYS A 506 17.45 -19.19 4.39
N ALA A 507 17.38 -19.89 3.26
CA ALA A 507 18.14 -19.53 2.08
C ALA A 507 17.75 -18.10 1.63
N PRO A 508 18.70 -17.18 1.35
CA PRO A 508 18.37 -15.79 1.07
C PRO A 508 17.37 -15.59 -0.08
N TYR A 509 17.46 -16.38 -1.15
CA TYR A 509 16.54 -16.32 -2.28
C TYR A 509 15.10 -16.75 -1.91
N ALA A 510 14.94 -17.61 -0.89
CA ALA A 510 13.64 -18.07 -0.43
C ALA A 510 12.92 -17.06 0.47
N LEU A 511 13.63 -16.05 0.98
CA LEU A 511 13.05 -14.90 1.67
C LEU A 511 12.56 -13.81 0.70
N GLU A 512 13.09 -13.77 -0.52
CA GLU A 512 12.73 -12.76 -1.51
C GLU A 512 11.23 -12.88 -1.89
N LEU A 513 10.58 -11.72 -2.01
CA LEU A 513 9.12 -11.64 -2.17
C LEU A 513 8.60 -12.45 -3.36
N ASP A 514 9.26 -12.37 -4.52
CA ASP A 514 8.81 -13.05 -5.74
C ASP A 514 8.79 -14.58 -5.57
N TYR A 515 9.76 -15.13 -4.84
CA TYR A 515 9.82 -16.56 -4.54
C TYR A 515 8.68 -16.96 -3.59
N ARG A 516 8.52 -16.24 -2.47
CA ARG A 516 7.46 -16.50 -1.49
C ARG A 516 6.08 -16.37 -2.12
N GLN A 517 5.85 -15.36 -2.95
CA GLN A 517 4.58 -15.16 -3.65
C GLN A 517 4.21 -16.33 -4.56
N ASN A 518 5.17 -16.93 -5.26
CA ASN A 518 4.89 -18.12 -6.07
C ASN A 518 4.42 -19.29 -5.19
N LEU A 519 5.09 -19.53 -4.05
CA LEU A 519 4.68 -20.55 -3.09
C LEU A 519 3.31 -20.24 -2.49
N LEU A 520 3.05 -19.00 -2.07
CA LEU A 520 1.77 -18.56 -1.52
C LEU A 520 0.62 -18.73 -2.53
N LYS A 521 0.84 -18.41 -3.80
CA LYS A 521 -0.16 -18.62 -4.86
C LYS A 521 -0.50 -20.09 -5.02
N LYS A 522 0.51 -20.97 -5.10
CA LYS A 522 0.30 -22.42 -5.18
C LYS A 522 -0.41 -22.94 -3.92
N GLU A 523 0.04 -22.53 -2.75
CA GLU A 523 -0.52 -22.93 -1.46
C GLU A 523 -2.00 -22.55 -1.34
N LEU A 524 -2.33 -21.27 -1.52
CA LEU A 524 -3.69 -20.76 -1.32
C LEU A 524 -4.67 -21.26 -2.39
N SER A 525 -4.25 -21.32 -3.65
CA SER A 525 -5.10 -21.84 -4.73
C SER A 525 -5.38 -23.32 -4.60
N GLY A 526 -4.37 -24.11 -4.20
CA GLY A 526 -4.49 -25.56 -4.00
C GLY A 526 -5.39 -25.96 -2.83
N TYR A 527 -5.64 -25.05 -1.87
CA TYR A 527 -6.63 -25.30 -0.81
C TYR A 527 -8.07 -25.26 -1.30
N HIS A 528 -8.36 -24.69 -2.48
CA HIS A 528 -9.72 -24.53 -2.99
C HIS A 528 -10.70 -23.97 -1.94
N ALA A 529 -10.22 -23.00 -1.15
CA ALA A 529 -10.95 -22.43 -0.02
C ALA A 529 -12.15 -21.60 -0.45
N ASP A 530 -13.13 -21.45 0.43
CA ASP A 530 -14.31 -20.61 0.24
C ASP A 530 -14.18 -19.25 0.94
N LEU A 531 -13.40 -19.23 2.03
CA LEU A 531 -13.08 -18.03 2.80
C LEU A 531 -11.59 -18.07 3.18
N VAL A 532 -10.85 -16.99 2.94
CA VAL A 532 -9.42 -16.88 3.27
C VAL A 532 -9.17 -15.56 3.98
N CYS A 533 -8.73 -15.62 5.23
CA CYS A 533 -8.34 -14.47 6.05
C CYS A 533 -6.82 -14.42 6.15
N LEU A 534 -6.21 -13.37 5.59
CA LEU A 534 -4.76 -13.18 5.58
C LEU A 534 -4.35 -12.01 6.48
N GLN A 535 -3.21 -12.17 7.14
CA GLN A 535 -2.51 -11.13 7.89
C GLN A 535 -1.15 -10.86 7.27
N GLU A 536 -0.55 -9.69 7.54
CA GLU A 536 0.75 -9.31 6.98
C GLU A 536 0.79 -9.21 5.45
N VAL A 537 -0.30 -8.71 4.87
CA VAL A 537 -0.40 -8.53 3.43
C VAL A 537 0.11 -7.14 3.04
N ASP A 538 1.26 -7.07 2.36
CA ASP A 538 1.71 -5.81 1.76
C ASP A 538 0.69 -5.33 0.70
N LYS A 539 0.44 -4.01 0.63
CA LYS A 539 -0.50 -3.43 -0.36
C LYS A 539 -0.12 -3.80 -1.80
N GLY A 540 1.18 -3.79 -2.11
CA GLY A 540 1.69 -4.18 -3.43
C GLY A 540 1.46 -5.66 -3.73
N THR A 541 1.65 -6.54 -2.73
CA THR A 541 1.37 -7.97 -2.82
C THR A 541 -0.11 -8.24 -3.07
N PHE A 542 -1.01 -7.55 -2.35
CA PHE A 542 -2.46 -7.68 -2.57
C PHE A 542 -2.85 -7.30 -4.01
N VAL A 543 -2.56 -6.08 -4.44
CA VAL A 543 -3.00 -5.54 -5.73
C VAL A 543 -2.28 -6.21 -6.91
N GLY A 544 -0.96 -6.41 -6.80
CA GLY A 544 -0.13 -6.85 -7.90
C GLY A 544 -0.02 -8.36 -8.07
N SER A 545 -0.33 -9.15 -7.03
CA SER A 545 0.03 -10.57 -7.00
C SER A 545 -1.09 -11.49 -6.51
N LEU A 546 -1.58 -11.31 -5.28
CA LEU A 546 -2.56 -12.22 -4.68
C LEU A 546 -3.96 -12.03 -5.25
N SER A 547 -4.46 -10.80 -5.40
CA SER A 547 -5.81 -10.59 -5.93
C SER A 547 -5.96 -11.06 -7.36
N PRO A 548 -5.05 -10.76 -8.31
CA PRO A 548 -5.14 -11.33 -9.66
C PRO A 548 -5.06 -12.87 -9.69
N ALA A 549 -4.25 -13.45 -8.79
CA ALA A 549 -4.12 -14.90 -8.69
C ALA A 549 -5.38 -15.56 -8.15
N LEU A 550 -5.86 -15.16 -6.97
CA LEU A 550 -7.03 -15.75 -6.32
C LEU A 550 -8.33 -15.47 -7.08
N ASP A 551 -8.41 -14.35 -7.79
CA ASP A 551 -9.48 -14.05 -8.74
C ASP A 551 -9.56 -15.09 -9.87
N ALA A 552 -8.42 -15.53 -10.40
CA ALA A 552 -8.37 -16.59 -11.40
C ALA A 552 -8.86 -17.96 -10.87
N PHE A 553 -8.88 -18.15 -9.55
CA PHE A 553 -9.44 -19.33 -8.87
C PHE A 553 -10.85 -19.09 -8.28
N GLY A 554 -11.50 -17.98 -8.66
CA GLY A 554 -12.89 -17.67 -8.32
C GLY A 554 -13.10 -17.01 -6.97
N LEU A 555 -12.05 -16.48 -6.34
CA LEU A 555 -12.15 -15.71 -5.09
C LEU A 555 -12.06 -14.21 -5.35
N GLU A 556 -12.96 -13.46 -4.73
CA GLU A 556 -12.91 -12.01 -4.66
C GLU A 556 -12.33 -11.58 -3.31
N GLY A 557 -11.59 -10.47 -3.26
CA GLY A 557 -10.87 -10.05 -2.05
C GLY A 557 -11.08 -8.59 -1.69
N VAL A 558 -11.18 -8.34 -0.38
CA VAL A 558 -11.17 -7.00 0.21
C VAL A 558 -9.94 -6.82 1.10
N PHE A 559 -9.34 -5.62 1.06
CA PHE A 559 -8.10 -5.31 1.76
C PHE A 559 -8.25 -4.11 2.69
N ARG A 560 -7.65 -4.20 3.88
CA ARG A 560 -7.54 -3.10 4.83
C ARG A 560 -6.09 -2.96 5.30
N ILE A 561 -5.45 -1.85 4.94
CA ILE A 561 -4.11 -1.51 5.44
C ILE A 561 -4.17 -1.12 6.92
N LYS A 562 -3.17 -1.50 7.72
CA LYS A 562 -2.98 -0.94 9.05
C LYS A 562 -2.41 0.46 8.93
N GLU A 563 -3.08 1.45 9.50
CA GLU A 563 -2.61 2.83 9.44
C GLU A 563 -1.20 2.93 10.04
N ARG A 564 -0.34 3.80 9.49
CA ARG A 564 1.06 3.96 9.91
C ARG A 564 1.96 2.71 9.72
N GLN A 565 1.45 1.64 9.11
CA GLN A 565 2.22 0.45 8.73
C GLN A 565 2.17 0.25 7.20
N HIS A 566 2.94 -0.70 6.69
CA HIS A 566 3.08 -0.97 5.25
C HIS A 566 2.31 -2.23 4.80
N GLU A 567 1.80 -3.01 5.75
CA GLU A 567 1.00 -4.22 5.55
C GLU A 567 -0.40 -4.08 6.17
N GLY A 568 -1.25 -5.07 5.91
CA GLY A 568 -2.61 -5.09 6.40
C GLY A 568 -3.25 -6.46 6.37
N LEU A 569 -4.57 -6.44 6.38
CA LEU A 569 -5.44 -7.60 6.44
C LEU A 569 -6.16 -7.76 5.10
N ALA A 570 -6.34 -8.99 4.65
CA ALA A 570 -7.17 -9.29 3.49
C ALA A 570 -8.16 -10.41 3.82
N THR A 571 -9.39 -10.28 3.32
CA THR A 571 -10.39 -11.35 3.36
C THR A 571 -10.82 -11.63 1.94
N TYR A 572 -10.62 -12.88 1.51
CA TYR A 572 -11.09 -13.38 0.22
C TYR A 572 -12.27 -14.33 0.42
N PHE A 573 -13.25 -14.29 -0.48
CA PHE A 573 -14.43 -15.13 -0.46
C PHE A 573 -14.76 -15.64 -1.87
N ARG A 574 -15.23 -16.89 -1.96
CA ARG A 574 -15.55 -17.53 -3.23
C ARG A 574 -16.85 -16.99 -3.81
N ARG A 575 -16.77 -16.35 -4.98
CA ARG A 575 -17.92 -15.71 -5.65
C ARG A 575 -19.06 -16.67 -5.99
N SER A 576 -18.76 -17.95 -6.20
CA SER A 576 -19.80 -18.95 -6.51
C SER A 576 -20.63 -19.36 -5.29
N LYS A 577 -20.20 -19.02 -4.06
CA LYS A 577 -20.88 -19.43 -2.82
C LYS A 577 -21.27 -18.26 -1.92
N LEU A 578 -20.50 -17.17 -1.96
CA LEU A 578 -20.63 -16.06 -1.04
C LEU A 578 -20.70 -14.74 -1.79
N LYS A 579 -21.60 -13.87 -1.34
CA LYS A 579 -21.75 -12.49 -1.82
C LYS A 579 -21.40 -11.52 -0.69
N LEU A 580 -20.58 -10.52 -0.98
CA LEU A 580 -20.31 -9.42 -0.07
C LEU A 580 -21.57 -8.57 0.13
N LEU A 581 -21.99 -8.38 1.38
CA LEU A 581 -23.03 -7.44 1.76
C LEU A 581 -22.43 -6.11 2.18
N GLN A 582 -21.53 -6.12 3.17
CA GLN A 582 -20.99 -4.90 3.76
C GLN A 582 -19.66 -5.14 4.50
N GLN A 583 -18.89 -4.06 4.70
CA GLN A 583 -17.69 -4.05 5.53
C GLN A 583 -17.85 -3.10 6.73
N TYR A 584 -17.28 -3.47 7.87
CA TYR A 584 -17.31 -2.69 9.13
C TYR A 584 -15.93 -2.64 9.79
N ASP A 585 -14.90 -2.34 9.00
CA ASP A 585 -13.52 -2.32 9.49
C ASP A 585 -13.29 -1.16 10.48
N ILE A 586 -12.51 -1.41 11.52
CA ILE A 586 -12.15 -0.39 12.54
C ILE A 586 -10.68 -0.46 12.93
N MET A 587 -10.12 0.68 13.32
CA MET A 587 -8.89 0.71 14.11
C MET A 587 -9.26 0.56 15.58
N LEU A 588 -8.71 -0.46 16.25
CA LEU A 588 -9.13 -0.80 17.61
C LEU A 588 -8.83 0.31 18.63
N SER A 589 -7.71 1.01 18.46
CA SER A 589 -7.32 2.13 19.32
C SER A 589 -8.22 3.35 19.10
N GLU A 590 -8.58 3.67 17.86
CA GLU A 590 -9.50 4.77 17.57
C GLU A 590 -10.90 4.46 18.12
N ALA A 591 -11.45 3.28 17.82
CA ALA A 591 -12.76 2.85 18.30
C ALA A 591 -12.84 2.91 19.83
N LEU A 592 -11.82 2.42 20.54
CA LEU A 592 -11.75 2.52 22.01
C LEU A 592 -11.85 3.97 22.52
N MET A 593 -11.27 4.92 21.80
CA MET A 593 -11.14 6.31 22.26
C MET A 593 -12.32 7.19 21.86
N THR A 594 -12.95 6.92 20.71
CA THR A 594 -13.94 7.82 20.10
C THR A 594 -15.35 7.27 20.10
N ASP A 595 -15.52 5.94 20.02
CA ASP A 595 -16.85 5.33 19.90
C ASP A 595 -17.52 5.18 21.28
N PRO A 596 -18.73 5.74 21.49
CA PRO A 596 -19.52 5.55 22.70
C PRO A 596 -19.74 4.07 23.08
N LEU A 597 -19.72 3.15 22.12
CA LEU A 597 -19.82 1.71 22.35
C LEU A 597 -18.76 1.22 23.34
N HIS A 598 -17.56 1.80 23.34
CA HIS A 598 -16.43 1.35 24.16
C HIS A 598 -16.20 2.20 25.42
N ARG A 599 -17.10 3.14 25.75
CA ARG A 599 -16.95 4.10 26.86
C ARG A 599 -16.57 3.44 28.20
N GLU A 600 -17.28 2.40 28.61
CA GLU A 600 -17.00 1.71 29.89
C GLU A 600 -15.59 1.11 29.94
N LEU A 601 -15.13 0.50 28.83
CA LEU A 601 -13.80 -0.06 28.74
C LEU A 601 -12.74 1.05 28.71
N MET A 602 -13.00 2.13 27.97
CA MET A 602 -12.13 3.31 27.91
C MET A 602 -11.94 3.96 29.27
N GLU A 603 -13.00 4.07 30.08
CA GLU A 603 -12.93 4.59 31.46
C GLU A 603 -12.02 3.72 32.34
N LYS A 604 -12.16 2.40 32.27
CA LYS A 604 -11.30 1.46 33.01
C LYS A 604 -9.84 1.53 32.55
N VAL A 605 -9.59 1.59 31.24
CA VAL A 605 -8.24 1.75 30.68
C VAL A 605 -7.63 3.11 31.04
N SER A 606 -8.45 4.17 31.11
CA SER A 606 -8.00 5.51 31.48
C SER A 606 -7.57 5.65 32.94
N ALA A 607 -7.91 4.68 33.80
CA ALA A 607 -7.37 4.61 35.15
C ALA A 607 -5.84 4.38 35.17
N ASN A 608 -5.27 3.86 34.08
CA ASN A 608 -3.83 3.72 33.88
C ASN A 608 -3.36 4.51 32.63
N PRO A 609 -2.81 5.73 32.79
CA PRO A 609 -2.36 6.55 31.67
C PRO A 609 -1.29 5.90 30.79
N SER A 610 -0.36 5.13 31.38
CA SER A 610 0.72 4.45 30.65
C SER A 610 0.17 3.40 29.68
N LEU A 611 -0.75 2.56 30.16
CA LEU A 611 -1.44 1.58 29.31
C LEU A 611 -2.28 2.27 28.24
N LYS A 612 -3.02 3.32 28.61
CA LYS A 612 -3.82 4.12 27.67
C LYS A 612 -2.97 4.66 26.52
N GLU A 613 -1.86 5.33 26.82
CA GLU A 613 -0.96 5.89 25.81
C GLU A 613 -0.35 4.78 24.91
N LYS A 614 0.02 3.65 25.51
CA LYS A 614 0.52 2.49 24.78
C LYS A 614 -0.52 1.96 23.80
N ILE A 615 -1.80 1.86 24.18
CA ILE A 615 -2.88 1.41 23.30
C ILE A 615 -3.19 2.46 22.23
N SER A 616 -3.31 3.74 22.60
CA SER A 616 -3.60 4.86 21.68
C SER A 616 -2.59 5.00 20.55
N SER A 617 -1.34 4.60 20.79
CA SER A 617 -0.28 4.65 19.79
C SER A 617 -0.21 3.41 18.89
N ARG A 618 -1.04 2.38 19.13
CA ARG A 618 -1.14 1.22 18.24
C ARG A 618 -2.09 1.51 17.07
N SER A 619 -1.80 0.90 15.92
CA SER A 619 -2.64 0.95 14.72
C SER A 619 -3.19 -0.41 14.32
N THR A 620 -3.41 -1.28 15.30
CA THR A 620 -4.03 -2.59 15.09
C THR A 620 -5.44 -2.42 14.52
N MET A 621 -5.70 -3.13 13.43
CA MET A 621 -6.98 -3.13 12.73
C MET A 621 -7.78 -4.39 13.00
N LEU A 622 -9.10 -4.26 12.96
CA LEU A 622 -10.03 -5.35 12.77
C LEU A 622 -10.73 -5.15 11.42
N GLN A 623 -10.62 -6.14 10.55
CA GLN A 623 -11.38 -6.21 9.32
C GLN A 623 -12.65 -7.02 9.58
N VAL A 624 -13.82 -6.47 9.24
CA VAL A 624 -15.12 -7.16 9.42
C VAL A 624 -15.84 -7.18 8.08
N THR A 625 -16.06 -8.38 7.56
CA THR A 625 -16.69 -8.61 6.25
C THR A 625 -17.97 -9.42 6.45
N VAL A 626 -19.11 -8.84 6.08
CA VAL A 626 -20.41 -9.53 6.15
C VAL A 626 -20.72 -10.15 4.79
N LEU A 627 -20.92 -11.47 4.79
CA LEU A 627 -21.12 -12.27 3.59
C LEU A 627 -22.47 -13.00 3.65
N GLN A 628 -23.16 -13.10 2.53
CA GLN A 628 -24.38 -13.88 2.38
C GLN A 628 -24.12 -15.11 1.53
N SER A 629 -24.65 -16.27 1.94
CA SER A 629 -24.63 -17.46 1.10
C SER A 629 -25.53 -17.30 -0.13
N LEU A 630 -25.02 -17.72 -1.29
CA LEU A 630 -25.80 -17.73 -2.53
C LEU A 630 -26.77 -18.91 -2.61
N CYS A 631 -26.45 -20.05 -1.98
CA CYS A 631 -27.32 -21.22 -1.97
C CYS A 631 -28.52 -21.07 -1.01
N ASP A 632 -28.33 -20.31 0.07
CA ASP A 632 -29.34 -20.04 1.09
C ASP A 632 -29.16 -18.61 1.63
N PRO A 633 -29.91 -17.63 1.08
CA PRO A 633 -29.78 -16.22 1.47
C PRO A 633 -30.11 -15.93 2.94
N SER A 634 -30.72 -16.86 3.69
CA SER A 634 -30.93 -16.72 5.13
C SER A 634 -29.64 -16.90 5.94
N ARG A 635 -28.61 -17.53 5.34
CA ARG A 635 -27.31 -17.74 5.97
C ARG A 635 -26.42 -16.53 5.71
N ILE A 636 -26.20 -15.76 6.78
CA ILE A 636 -25.30 -14.61 6.78
C ILE A 636 -24.14 -14.92 7.71
N LEU A 637 -22.92 -14.60 7.28
CA LEU A 637 -21.69 -14.69 8.06
C LEU A 637 -21.17 -13.30 8.37
N CYS A 638 -20.78 -13.08 9.62
CA CYS A 638 -19.90 -12.00 10.02
C CYS A 638 -18.49 -12.57 10.15
N VAL A 639 -17.59 -12.16 9.26
CA VAL A 639 -16.20 -12.63 9.23
C VAL A 639 -15.28 -11.56 9.80
N GLY A 640 -14.73 -11.80 10.98
CA GLY A 640 -13.64 -11.02 11.57
C GLY A 640 -12.28 -11.53 11.13
N ASN A 641 -11.38 -10.61 10.80
CA ASN A 641 -9.95 -10.86 10.58
C ASN A 641 -9.13 -9.82 11.35
N THR A 642 -8.11 -10.24 12.09
CA THR A 642 -7.23 -9.31 12.82
C THR A 642 -5.79 -9.82 12.92
N HIS A 643 -4.89 -8.92 13.27
CA HIS A 643 -3.51 -9.22 13.65
C HIS A 643 -3.17 -8.37 14.88
N LEU A 644 -3.26 -8.99 16.07
CA LEU A 644 -3.13 -8.32 17.36
C LEU A 644 -1.68 -7.97 17.72
N TYR A 645 -1.51 -7.15 18.76
CA TYR A 645 -0.20 -6.65 19.18
C TYR A 645 0.79 -7.78 19.53
N TRP A 646 1.92 -7.79 18.82
CA TRP A 646 2.91 -8.89 18.83
C TRP A 646 3.74 -9.04 20.11
N HIS A 647 3.92 -7.97 20.89
CA HIS A 647 4.95 -7.99 21.94
C HIS A 647 4.65 -9.06 23.00
N PRO A 648 5.63 -9.90 23.41
CA PRO A 648 5.39 -11.01 24.34
C PRO A 648 4.75 -10.56 25.67
N LYS A 649 5.20 -9.43 26.22
CA LYS A 649 4.65 -8.80 27.43
C LYS A 649 3.38 -7.95 27.19
N GLY A 650 2.71 -8.12 26.06
CA GLY A 650 1.57 -7.32 25.65
C GLY A 650 0.20 -7.94 25.96
N GLY A 651 0.10 -8.85 26.92
CA GLY A 651 -1.15 -9.57 27.23
C GLY A 651 -2.30 -8.63 27.61
N ASN A 652 -2.02 -7.61 28.42
CA ASN A 652 -2.99 -6.58 28.81
C ASN A 652 -3.50 -5.78 27.59
N VAL A 653 -2.60 -5.40 26.67
CA VAL A 653 -2.95 -4.71 25.43
C VAL A 653 -3.84 -5.59 24.56
N ARG A 654 -3.47 -6.87 24.38
CA ARG A 654 -4.26 -7.81 23.57
C ARG A 654 -5.65 -8.09 24.16
N LEU A 655 -5.77 -8.16 25.49
CA LEU A 655 -7.06 -8.27 26.18
C LEU A 655 -7.97 -7.06 25.93
N VAL A 656 -7.43 -5.83 25.95
CA VAL A 656 -8.22 -4.65 25.58
C VAL A 656 -8.60 -4.68 24.10
N GLN A 657 -7.65 -5.02 23.21
CA GLN A 657 -7.89 -5.10 21.77
C GLN A 657 -9.02 -6.09 21.42
N ILE A 658 -8.96 -7.30 21.98
CA ILE A 658 -9.98 -8.32 21.72
C ILE A 658 -11.33 -7.93 22.31
N ALA A 659 -11.38 -7.25 23.47
CA ALA A 659 -12.62 -6.77 24.05
C ALA A 659 -13.32 -5.71 23.16
N VAL A 660 -12.54 -4.80 22.57
CA VAL A 660 -13.05 -3.84 21.57
C VAL A 660 -13.58 -4.59 20.35
N ALA A 661 -12.80 -5.54 19.81
CA ALA A 661 -13.18 -6.32 18.64
C ALA A 661 -14.48 -7.11 18.84
N LEU A 662 -14.59 -7.84 19.95
CA LEU A 662 -15.79 -8.61 20.29
C LEU A 662 -17.02 -7.72 20.46
N LYS A 663 -16.88 -6.57 21.13
CA LYS A 663 -18.00 -5.65 21.33
C LYS A 663 -18.46 -5.02 20.01
N HIS A 664 -17.53 -4.67 19.13
CA HIS A 664 -17.83 -4.16 17.79
C HIS A 664 -18.55 -5.20 16.93
N MET A 665 -18.02 -6.43 16.84
CA MET A 665 -18.67 -7.48 16.06
C MET A 665 -20.02 -7.88 16.65
N LYS A 666 -20.19 -7.84 17.99
CA LYS A 666 -21.49 -8.02 18.62
C LYS A 666 -22.50 -7.02 18.09
N GLN A 667 -22.15 -5.74 18.03
CA GLN A 667 -23.03 -4.73 17.44
C GLN A 667 -23.40 -5.06 15.99
N VAL A 668 -22.41 -5.50 15.19
CA VAL A 668 -22.65 -5.89 13.80
C VAL A 668 -23.67 -7.04 13.70
N VAL A 669 -23.51 -8.11 14.48
CA VAL A 669 -24.39 -9.29 14.37
C VAL A 669 -25.73 -9.15 15.10
N THR A 670 -25.90 -8.19 16.01
CA THR A 670 -27.17 -8.00 16.72
C THR A 670 -27.99 -6.83 16.18
N GLU A 671 -27.35 -5.75 15.74
CA GLU A 671 -28.04 -4.52 15.32
C GLU A 671 -28.02 -4.33 13.80
N LYS A 672 -26.94 -4.68 13.11
CA LYS A 672 -26.79 -4.42 11.67
C LYS A 672 -27.21 -5.62 10.81
N HIS A 673 -26.82 -6.82 11.23
CA HIS A 673 -27.12 -8.09 10.56
C HIS A 673 -27.60 -9.13 11.58
N PRO A 674 -28.84 -8.98 12.12
CA PRO A 674 -29.35 -9.83 13.19
C PRO A 674 -29.29 -11.32 12.86
N GLY A 675 -28.59 -12.09 13.70
CA GLY A 675 -28.50 -13.55 13.57
C GLY A 675 -27.42 -14.04 12.60
N ALA A 676 -26.53 -13.16 12.11
CA ALA A 676 -25.37 -13.58 11.34
C ALA A 676 -24.43 -14.45 12.19
N GLY A 677 -23.99 -15.58 11.65
CA GLY A 677 -23.03 -16.47 12.31
C GLY A 677 -21.61 -15.88 12.31
N LEU A 678 -20.89 -16.01 13.40
CA LEU A 678 -19.55 -15.45 13.55
C LEU A 678 -18.44 -16.46 13.17
N ILE A 679 -17.52 -15.99 12.31
CA ILE A 679 -16.19 -16.58 12.12
C ILE A 679 -15.18 -15.49 12.45
N PHE A 680 -14.29 -15.72 13.41
CA PHE A 680 -13.24 -14.78 13.77
C PHE A 680 -11.86 -15.42 13.64
N SER A 681 -11.19 -15.09 12.54
CA SER A 681 -9.86 -15.55 12.18
C SER A 681 -8.81 -14.50 12.50
N GLY A 682 -7.54 -14.91 12.62
CA GLY A 682 -6.46 -13.96 12.79
C GLY A 682 -5.19 -14.56 13.38
N ASP A 683 -4.16 -13.71 13.38
CA ASP A 683 -2.99 -13.85 14.24
C ASP A 683 -3.28 -13.09 15.54
N PHE A 684 -3.54 -13.83 16.61
CA PHE A 684 -3.89 -13.25 17.90
C PHE A 684 -2.65 -12.97 18.76
N ASN A 685 -1.45 -13.35 18.32
CA ASN A 685 -0.21 -13.23 19.08
C ASN A 685 -0.36 -13.72 20.54
N SER A 686 -1.16 -14.75 20.75
CA SER A 686 -1.59 -15.23 22.07
C SER A 686 -1.62 -16.75 22.10
N THR A 687 -0.94 -17.36 23.07
CA THR A 687 -0.92 -18.81 23.23
C THR A 687 -2.20 -19.33 23.90
N PRO A 688 -2.47 -20.64 23.87
CA PRO A 688 -3.66 -21.22 24.51
C PRO A 688 -3.75 -21.02 26.02
N SER A 689 -2.63 -20.69 26.68
CA SER A 689 -2.55 -20.38 28.11
C SER A 689 -2.83 -18.91 28.46
N SER A 690 -3.11 -18.07 27.47
CA SER A 690 -3.35 -16.63 27.67
C SER A 690 -4.78 -16.34 28.14
N GLY A 691 -4.95 -15.22 28.83
CA GLY A 691 -6.26 -14.71 29.23
C GLY A 691 -7.13 -14.34 28.02
N LEU A 692 -6.52 -14.01 26.87
CA LEU A 692 -7.24 -13.81 25.62
C LEU A 692 -7.91 -15.11 25.17
N PHE A 693 -7.14 -16.21 25.10
CA PHE A 693 -7.69 -17.50 24.68
C PHE A 693 -8.77 -17.98 25.67
N GLN A 694 -8.55 -17.76 26.97
CA GLN A 694 -9.55 -18.01 28.00
C GLN A 694 -10.85 -17.24 27.74
N LEU A 695 -10.77 -15.93 27.50
CA LEU A 695 -11.94 -15.09 27.19
C LEU A 695 -12.70 -15.59 25.94
N MET A 696 -11.96 -16.01 24.91
CA MET A 696 -12.55 -16.49 23.65
C MET A 696 -13.30 -17.81 23.84
N CYS A 697 -12.71 -18.77 24.54
CA CYS A 697 -13.24 -20.14 24.66
C CYS A 697 -14.13 -20.37 25.90
N GLU A 698 -13.79 -19.79 27.04
CA GLU A 698 -14.54 -19.95 28.31
C GLU A 698 -15.58 -18.86 28.54
N GLY A 699 -15.56 -17.80 27.73
CA GLY A 699 -16.55 -16.73 27.77
C GLY A 699 -16.26 -15.62 28.78
N SER A 700 -15.22 -15.75 29.60
CA SER A 700 -14.83 -14.70 30.55
C SER A 700 -13.35 -14.76 30.93
N VAL A 701 -12.81 -13.64 31.39
CA VAL A 701 -11.51 -13.57 32.05
C VAL A 701 -11.62 -12.70 33.30
N SER A 702 -11.03 -13.16 34.40
CA SER A 702 -11.08 -12.49 35.70
C SER A 702 -10.30 -11.18 35.71
N GLU A 703 -10.73 -10.23 36.55
CA GLU A 703 -9.99 -9.00 36.82
C GLU A 703 -8.60 -9.24 37.46
N ASN A 704 -8.42 -10.41 38.08
CA ASN A 704 -7.17 -10.81 38.74
C ASN A 704 -6.27 -11.70 37.86
N HIS A 705 -6.58 -11.83 36.56
CA HIS A 705 -5.77 -12.65 35.66
C HIS A 705 -4.38 -12.03 35.42
N ASP A 706 -3.33 -12.85 35.41
CA ASP A 706 -1.92 -12.42 35.35
C ASP A 706 -1.59 -11.56 34.11
N ASP A 707 -2.23 -11.84 32.97
CA ASP A 707 -2.05 -11.05 31.73
C ASP A 707 -2.34 -9.56 31.90
N TRP A 708 -3.18 -9.16 32.87
CA TRP A 708 -3.41 -7.75 33.16
C TRP A 708 -2.17 -7.02 33.67
N ALA A 709 -1.23 -7.75 34.28
CA ALA A 709 0.06 -7.24 34.74
C ALA A 709 1.23 -7.72 33.87
N SER A 710 0.96 -8.17 32.62
CA SER A 710 1.96 -8.80 31.74
C SER A 710 3.19 -7.95 31.43
N ASN A 711 3.08 -6.61 31.47
CA ASN A 711 4.23 -5.70 31.34
C ASN A 711 4.66 -5.04 32.66
N GLY A 712 4.26 -5.59 33.80
CA GLY A 712 4.56 -5.07 35.14
C GLY A 712 3.49 -4.12 35.70
N PRO A 713 3.70 -3.63 36.94
CA PRO A 713 2.69 -2.87 37.69
C PRO A 713 2.36 -1.50 37.08
N GLU A 714 3.28 -0.91 36.32
CA GLU A 714 3.11 0.42 35.70
C GLU A 714 2.00 0.44 34.64
N GLU A 715 1.70 -0.70 34.03
CA GLU A 715 0.67 -0.85 32.99
C GLU A 715 -0.47 -1.77 33.42
N GLN A 716 -0.56 -2.08 34.72
CA GLN A 716 -1.57 -2.95 35.26
C GLN A 716 -2.93 -2.24 35.35
N ILE A 717 -3.98 -2.98 34.98
CA ILE A 717 -5.39 -2.65 35.26
C ILE A 717 -6.07 -3.89 35.83
N GLN A 718 -7.23 -3.75 36.46
CA GLN A 718 -8.02 -4.89 36.95
C GLN A 718 -9.40 -4.80 36.35
N VAL A 719 -9.64 -5.59 35.30
CA VAL A 719 -10.88 -5.53 34.52
C VAL A 719 -11.38 -6.94 34.24
N GLY A 720 -12.55 -7.29 34.78
CA GLY A 720 -13.27 -8.47 34.33
C GLY A 720 -13.83 -8.22 32.93
N LEU A 721 -13.60 -9.16 32.01
CA LEU A 721 -14.19 -9.13 30.67
C LEU A 721 -15.09 -10.35 30.46
N MET A 722 -16.17 -10.15 29.72
CA MET A 722 -17.09 -11.21 29.31
C MET A 722 -17.25 -11.18 27.79
N ASN A 723 -17.18 -12.36 27.19
CA ASN A 723 -17.50 -12.57 25.79
C ASN A 723 -18.98 -12.98 25.69
N SER A 724 -19.75 -12.29 24.85
CA SER A 724 -21.15 -12.62 24.62
C SER A 724 -21.35 -13.75 23.62
N PHE A 725 -20.28 -14.14 22.92
CA PHE A 725 -20.27 -15.24 21.97
C PHE A 725 -19.85 -16.54 22.67
N GLN A 726 -20.40 -17.66 22.21
CA GLN A 726 -19.92 -18.98 22.58
C GLN A 726 -19.03 -19.48 21.45
N LEU A 727 -17.71 -19.25 21.57
CA LEU A 727 -16.75 -19.57 20.52
C LEU A 727 -15.90 -20.79 20.87
N ALA A 728 -15.48 -21.50 19.84
CA ALA A 728 -14.44 -22.52 19.94
C ALA A 728 -13.44 -22.35 18.79
N SER A 729 -12.18 -22.73 19.04
CA SER A 729 -11.16 -22.80 17.99
C SER A 729 -11.45 -24.00 17.08
N ALA A 730 -11.78 -23.74 15.81
CA ALA A 730 -12.12 -24.76 14.83
C ALA A 730 -10.97 -25.73 14.55
N CYS A 731 -9.73 -25.23 14.53
CA CYS A 731 -8.52 -26.03 14.35
C CYS A 731 -7.94 -26.57 15.67
N GLY A 732 -8.65 -26.41 16.79
CA GLY A 732 -8.18 -26.78 18.12
C GLY A 732 -7.00 -25.94 18.59
N VAL A 733 -6.05 -26.57 19.28
CA VAL A 733 -4.83 -25.94 19.82
C VAL A 733 -3.61 -26.71 19.32
N PRO A 734 -3.16 -26.46 18.08
CA PRO A 734 -1.94 -27.06 17.55
C PRO A 734 -0.73 -26.79 18.46
N ALA A 735 0.30 -27.63 18.37
CA ALA A 735 1.54 -27.40 19.14
C ALA A 735 2.18 -26.05 18.79
N PHE A 736 2.10 -25.66 17.51
CA PHE A 736 2.55 -24.39 16.99
C PHE A 736 1.80 -24.05 15.70
N THR A 737 1.68 -22.75 15.45
CA THR A 737 1.27 -22.18 14.17
C THR A 737 2.31 -21.19 13.66
N ASN A 738 3.19 -20.69 14.54
CA ASN A 738 4.44 -19.99 14.20
C ASN A 738 5.64 -20.83 14.67
N TYR A 739 6.68 -20.95 13.82
CA TYR A 739 7.86 -21.76 14.13
C TYR A 739 9.17 -21.13 13.60
N VAL A 740 9.93 -20.48 14.47
CA VAL A 740 11.20 -19.80 14.15
C VAL A 740 12.35 -20.27 15.07
N GLY A 741 13.60 -19.98 14.72
CA GLY A 741 14.81 -20.47 15.42
C GLY A 741 14.97 -20.10 16.91
N GLY A 742 14.06 -19.32 17.49
CA GLY A 742 14.05 -18.99 18.92
C GLY A 742 12.66 -18.97 19.57
N PHE A 743 11.59 -19.24 18.82
CA PHE A 743 10.22 -19.23 19.32
C PHE A 743 9.35 -20.19 18.52
N GLN A 744 8.46 -20.90 19.21
CA GLN A 744 7.43 -21.72 18.61
C GLN A 744 6.17 -21.60 19.47
N GLY A 745 5.01 -21.44 18.84
CA GLY A 745 3.77 -21.29 19.58
C GLY A 745 2.55 -21.27 18.67
N CYS A 746 1.41 -21.64 19.24
CA CYS A 746 0.11 -21.48 18.61
C CYS A 746 -0.37 -20.06 18.85
N LEU A 747 -0.39 -19.25 17.80
CA LEU A 747 -0.75 -17.82 17.83
C LEU A 747 -1.99 -17.53 16.96
N ASP A 748 -2.23 -18.39 15.98
CA ASP A 748 -3.28 -18.25 14.98
C ASP A 748 -4.48 -19.11 15.35
N TYR A 749 -5.68 -18.59 15.12
CA TYR A 749 -6.93 -19.30 15.39
C TYR A 749 -8.01 -18.98 14.35
N ILE A 750 -8.94 -19.91 14.18
CA ILE A 750 -10.22 -19.71 13.50
C ILE A 750 -11.29 -19.97 14.56
N PHE A 751 -11.82 -18.92 15.18
CA PHE A 751 -12.90 -19.05 16.15
C PHE A 751 -14.25 -19.08 15.45
N VAL A 752 -15.11 -20.01 15.84
CA VAL A 752 -16.45 -20.19 15.27
C VAL A 752 -17.47 -20.40 16.38
N GLU A 753 -18.74 -20.11 16.08
CA GLU A 753 -19.86 -20.44 16.95
C GLU A 753 -20.31 -21.90 16.74
N PRO A 754 -20.04 -22.85 17.67
CA PRO A 754 -20.26 -24.28 17.43
C PRO A 754 -21.72 -24.66 17.27
N HIS A 755 -22.65 -23.78 17.64
CA HIS A 755 -24.09 -23.97 17.46
C HIS A 755 -24.58 -23.53 16.07
N VAL A 756 -23.80 -22.73 15.34
CA VAL A 756 -24.09 -22.29 13.96
C VAL A 756 -23.26 -23.07 12.94
N LEU A 757 -21.98 -23.30 13.25
CA LEU A 757 -21.01 -23.94 12.36
C LEU A 757 -20.34 -25.13 13.06
N GLN A 758 -20.47 -26.31 12.47
CA GLN A 758 -19.79 -27.53 12.91
C GLN A 758 -18.48 -27.73 12.15
N VAL A 759 -17.41 -28.12 12.84
CA VAL A 759 -16.18 -28.55 12.16
C VAL A 759 -16.37 -29.96 11.58
N GLU A 760 -16.24 -30.11 10.26
CA GLU A 760 -16.26 -31.43 9.59
C GLU A 760 -14.87 -32.06 9.55
N GLN A 761 -13.86 -31.26 9.18
CA GLN A 761 -12.47 -31.69 9.19
C GLN A 761 -11.53 -30.51 9.42
N VAL A 762 -10.37 -30.83 10.01
CA VAL A 762 -9.22 -29.93 10.11
C VAL A 762 -8.13 -30.51 9.22
N ILE A 763 -7.62 -29.72 8.28
CA ILE A 763 -6.58 -30.17 7.37
C ILE A 763 -5.27 -30.18 8.18
N PRO A 764 -4.58 -31.31 8.27
CA PRO A 764 -3.44 -31.45 9.18
C PRO A 764 -2.35 -30.43 8.86
N LEU A 765 -1.76 -29.88 9.92
CA LEU A 765 -0.55 -29.05 9.79
C LEU A 765 0.62 -29.94 9.31
N PRO A 766 1.65 -29.35 8.68
CA PRO A 766 2.88 -30.07 8.39
C PRO A 766 3.46 -30.71 9.65
N SER A 767 4.04 -31.89 9.51
CA SER A 767 4.71 -32.58 10.60
C SER A 767 5.92 -31.78 11.10
N LEU A 768 6.32 -32.04 12.35
CA LEU A 768 7.53 -31.41 12.90
C LEU A 768 8.77 -31.68 12.02
N GLN A 769 8.85 -32.86 11.38
CA GLN A 769 9.93 -33.19 10.45
C GLN A 769 9.92 -32.29 9.22
N GLU A 770 8.76 -32.05 8.61
CA GLU A 770 8.63 -31.13 7.46
C GLU A 770 9.01 -29.70 7.86
N VAL A 771 8.56 -29.24 9.02
CA VAL A 771 8.85 -27.88 9.54
C VAL A 771 10.33 -27.68 9.87
N THR A 772 10.99 -28.71 10.39
CA THR A 772 12.41 -28.64 10.82
C THR A 772 13.40 -29.12 9.77
N THR A 773 12.95 -29.48 8.56
CA THR A 773 13.84 -29.91 7.46
C THR A 773 14.92 -28.87 7.16
N CYS A 774 14.57 -27.57 7.26
CA CYS A 774 15.49 -26.45 7.12
C CYS A 774 15.69 -25.70 8.45
N VAL A 775 15.75 -26.44 9.57
CA VAL A 775 15.81 -25.92 10.95
C VAL A 775 14.48 -25.33 11.44
N ALA A 776 13.93 -24.34 10.74
CA ALA A 776 12.68 -23.66 11.08
C ALA A 776 12.05 -22.97 9.85
N LEU A 777 11.02 -22.14 10.05
CA LEU A 777 10.30 -21.40 9.00
C LEU A 777 10.70 -19.92 8.98
N PRO A 778 10.63 -19.21 7.84
CA PRO A 778 10.36 -19.72 6.49
C PRO A 778 11.52 -20.57 5.96
N SER A 779 11.29 -21.26 4.86
CA SER A 779 12.29 -22.10 4.20
C SER A 779 12.10 -22.14 2.69
N VAL A 780 12.98 -22.85 1.98
CA VAL A 780 12.83 -23.11 0.54
C VAL A 780 11.50 -23.79 0.19
N SER A 781 10.91 -24.52 1.14
CA SER A 781 9.68 -25.31 0.98
C SER A 781 8.47 -24.73 1.72
N HIS A 782 8.60 -23.55 2.35
CA HIS A 782 7.55 -22.92 3.15
C HIS A 782 7.67 -21.37 3.15
N PRO A 783 6.66 -20.62 2.70
CA PRO A 783 6.81 -19.20 2.36
C PRO A 783 6.60 -18.19 3.50
N SER A 784 6.18 -18.63 4.68
CA SER A 784 5.94 -17.79 5.87
C SER A 784 6.66 -18.37 7.09
N ASP A 785 6.78 -17.59 8.17
CA ASP A 785 7.14 -18.11 9.50
C ASP A 785 5.94 -18.72 10.25
N HIS A 786 4.72 -18.46 9.76
CA HIS A 786 3.48 -19.09 10.21
C HIS A 786 3.06 -20.25 9.29
N ILE A 787 2.11 -21.07 9.75
CA ILE A 787 1.50 -22.18 9.02
C ILE A 787 0.01 -21.88 8.85
N ALA A 788 -0.49 -21.94 7.60
CA ALA A 788 -1.91 -21.72 7.32
C ALA A 788 -2.80 -22.68 8.11
N LEU A 789 -3.77 -22.16 8.86
CA LEU A 789 -4.85 -22.95 9.42
C LEU A 789 -5.93 -23.16 8.35
N VAL A 790 -6.38 -24.41 8.20
CA VAL A 790 -7.41 -24.76 7.20
C VAL A 790 -8.39 -25.77 7.82
N CYS A 791 -9.68 -25.46 7.76
CA CYS A 791 -10.75 -26.35 8.21
C CYS A 791 -11.98 -26.25 7.31
N ASP A 792 -12.73 -27.35 7.23
CA ASP A 792 -14.03 -27.37 6.58
C ASP A 792 -15.11 -27.29 7.67
N LEU A 793 -16.01 -26.32 7.51
CA LEU A 793 -17.13 -26.03 8.40
C LEU A 793 -18.44 -26.37 7.70
N LYS A 794 -19.39 -26.95 8.42
CA LYS A 794 -20.76 -27.19 7.94
C LYS A 794 -21.75 -26.34 8.71
N TRP A 795 -22.73 -25.78 8.00
CA TRP A 795 -23.88 -25.16 8.62
C TRP A 795 -24.69 -26.19 9.42
N LYS A 796 -25.10 -25.82 10.65
CA LYS A 796 -25.96 -26.66 11.50
C LYS A 796 -27.44 -26.46 11.25
#